data_AF-I1KIH5-F1
#
_entry.id   AF-I1KIH5-F1
#
_cell.length_a   1.000
_cell.length_b   1.000
_cell.length_c   1.000
_cell.angle_alpha   90.00
_cell.angle_beta   90.00
_cell.angle_gamma   90.00
#
_symmetry.space_group_name_H-M   'P 1'
#
loop_
_entity.id
_entity.type
_entity.pdbx_description
1 polymer ?
#
loop_
_entity_poly.entity_id
_entity_poly.type
_entity_poly.pdbx_seq_one_letter_code
_entity_poly.pdbx_strand_id
1 'polypeptide(L)'
;MANTNNFLTQLHNCTRKKPNTLFTNLYLLTFATFLCTLFYFLGLWRHYPTTTAAAIAAVAESSSLCFHPNTTVTTQSSTSLDFAAHHLLPDLPPTVARGPYLPPCASPFSEHTPCEDQQRSLSFPRHRLAYRERHCPAPEERLRCRIPAPYGYRQPLRWPASRDAAWYANAPHKELTVEKKGQNWVRFDGNRFRFPGGGTMFPRGADQYINDIGKLINLRDGSVRTAIDTGCGVASFGAYLLSRDILTMSFAPRDTHISQVQFALERGIPALIGILATIRLPYPSRAFDMAHCSRCLIPWGQYDGVYMTEIDRVLRPGGYWILSGPPINYEKHWRGWERTHESLKEEQDGIEDVAKSLCWKKLVQKDDLAVWQKPTNHAHCKLKRKIFKSGSRPLCGEAQDPDTAWYTKLDTCLTPLPEVKNIKEVSGGGGLANWPNRLTSIPPRIRSESLEGITAEMFTENTKLWKKRLAYYKKLDHQLAERGRYRNLLDMNAYLGGFAAALVDDPVWVMNIVPVEAEINTLGVVYERGLIGTYQNWCEAMSTYPRTYDFIHGDSVFSLYQNRCDMVDILLEMDRILRPQGSVILRDDVDVLTKVKIIADEMQWDARITDHEEGPYERQKILVAVKEYWTSPPPERNQHS
;
A
#
# COMPACT_ATOMS: atom_id res chain seq x y z
N MET A 1 13.51 85.64 26.22
CA MET A 1 14.82 86.13 26.69
C MET A 1 15.74 84.94 26.75
N ALA A 2 16.84 84.98 26.00
CA ALA A 2 17.92 84.01 26.11
C ALA A 2 18.73 84.27 27.40
N ASN A 3 19.21 83.19 28.03
CA ASN A 3 20.46 83.14 28.81
C ASN A 3 20.70 81.67 29.23
N THR A 4 21.67 80.99 28.60
CA THR A 4 23.05 80.78 29.09
C THR A 4 23.13 79.89 30.33
N ASN A 5 23.61 78.65 30.19
CA ASN A 5 25.02 78.33 30.47
C ASN A 5 25.30 76.81 30.43
N ASN A 6 26.31 76.49 29.61
CA ASN A 6 27.39 75.54 29.84
C ASN A 6 27.09 74.16 30.45
N PHE A 7 26.93 73.18 29.55
CA PHE A 7 27.53 71.86 29.73
C PHE A 7 28.34 71.51 28.46
N LEU A 8 29.45 72.23 28.27
CA LEU A 8 30.47 71.93 27.27
C LEU A 8 31.82 71.85 28.00
N THR A 9 32.15 70.66 28.48
CA THR A 9 33.51 70.08 28.54
C THR A 9 33.48 68.80 29.36
N GLN A 10 32.96 67.72 28.78
CA GLN A 10 33.55 66.41 29.02
C GLN A 10 33.67 65.67 27.68
N LEU A 11 34.93 65.44 27.32
CA LEU A 11 35.43 64.32 26.51
C LEU A 11 35.29 64.47 24.98
N HIS A 12 36.17 65.33 24.47
CA HIS A 12 37.01 64.99 23.32
C HIS A 12 37.57 63.56 23.45
N ASN A 13 37.20 62.69 22.50
CA ASN A 13 38.05 61.70 21.80
C ASN A 13 37.25 60.44 21.47
N CYS A 14 36.74 60.36 20.24
CA CYS A 14 36.68 59.12 19.46
C CYS A 14 36.25 59.42 18.01
N THR A 15 37.08 60.16 17.28
CA THR A 15 37.08 60.14 15.81
C THR A 15 37.75 58.84 15.33
N ARG A 16 37.08 57.70 15.47
CA ARG A 16 37.53 56.46 14.81
C ARG A 16 36.73 56.29 13.52
N LYS A 17 37.33 56.70 12.39
CA LYS A 17 36.84 56.39 11.03
C LYS A 17 36.52 54.90 10.97
N LYS A 18 35.25 54.54 10.82
CA LYS A 18 34.85 53.16 10.49
C LYS A 18 35.56 52.76 9.18
N PRO A 19 36.37 51.70 9.16
CA PRO A 19 36.85 51.15 7.91
C PRO A 19 35.66 50.56 7.16
N ASN A 20 35.49 50.94 5.89
CA ASN A 20 34.45 50.43 5.02
C ASN A 20 34.60 48.91 4.83
N THR A 21 33.89 48.14 5.65
CA THR A 21 33.82 46.67 5.63
C THR A 21 33.38 46.09 4.28
N LEU A 22 32.71 46.90 3.45
CA LEU A 22 32.25 46.48 2.13
C LEU A 22 33.42 46.23 1.15
N PHE A 23 34.46 47.06 1.18
CA PHE A 23 35.60 46.90 0.27
C PHE A 23 36.45 45.69 0.64
N THR A 24 36.68 45.45 1.92
CA THR A 24 37.49 44.32 2.40
C THR A 24 36.89 42.97 2.01
N ASN A 25 35.56 42.84 2.07
CA ASN A 25 34.86 41.62 1.65
C ASN A 25 34.93 41.40 0.13
N LEU A 26 34.90 42.46 -0.67
CA LEU A 26 35.04 42.35 -2.13
C LEU A 26 36.46 41.91 -2.53
N TYR A 27 37.50 42.42 -1.85
CA TYR A 27 38.88 41.97 -2.07
C TYR A 27 39.09 40.49 -1.70
N LEU A 28 38.48 40.02 -0.61
CA LEU A 28 38.54 38.61 -0.21
C LEU A 28 37.84 37.69 -1.23
N LEU A 29 36.66 38.09 -1.72
CA LEU A 29 35.91 37.30 -2.69
C LEU A 29 36.63 37.22 -4.06
N THR A 30 37.20 38.34 -4.51
CA THR A 30 37.98 38.42 -5.75
C THR A 30 39.29 37.64 -5.65
N PHE A 31 39.96 37.68 -4.50
CA PHE A 31 41.17 36.88 -4.27
C PHE A 31 40.89 35.37 -4.25
N ALA A 32 39.80 34.95 -3.58
CA ALA A 32 39.41 33.54 -3.53
C ALA A 32 39.03 33.00 -4.92
N THR A 33 38.28 33.76 -5.71
CA THR A 33 37.91 33.37 -7.09
C THR A 33 39.12 33.31 -8.02
N PHE A 34 40.08 34.22 -7.87
CA PHE A 34 41.37 34.16 -8.59
C PHE A 34 42.18 32.91 -8.23
N LEU A 35 42.29 32.56 -6.94
CA LEU A 35 42.98 31.34 -6.51
C LEU A 35 42.31 30.08 -7.06
N CYS A 36 40.99 29.97 -6.97
CA CYS A 36 40.26 28.81 -7.50
C CYS A 36 40.46 28.64 -9.01
N THR A 37 40.42 29.72 -9.79
CA THR A 37 40.65 29.68 -11.24
C THR A 37 42.09 29.34 -11.58
N LEU A 38 43.08 29.91 -10.87
CA LEU A 38 44.50 29.59 -11.05
C LEU A 38 44.79 28.10 -10.79
N PHE A 39 44.26 27.53 -9.70
CA PHE A 39 44.44 26.11 -9.40
C PHE A 39 43.73 25.19 -10.41
N TYR A 40 42.56 25.60 -10.92
CA TYR A 40 41.88 24.88 -11.99
C TYR A 40 42.73 24.85 -13.29
N PHE A 41 43.31 25.98 -13.70
CA PHE A 41 44.19 26.02 -14.88
C PHE A 41 45.52 25.28 -14.67
N LEU A 42 46.10 25.31 -13.48
CA LEU A 42 47.28 24.49 -13.14
C LEU A 42 46.96 22.99 -13.21
N GLY A 43 45.78 22.58 -12.76
CA GLY A 43 45.27 21.22 -12.92
C GLY A 43 45.13 20.82 -14.39
N LEU A 44 44.49 21.66 -15.21
CA LEU A 44 44.37 21.44 -16.65
C LEU A 44 45.72 21.38 -17.37
N TRP A 45 46.68 22.21 -16.98
CA TRP A 45 48.00 22.23 -17.61
C TRP A 45 48.82 20.98 -17.29
N ARG A 46 48.71 20.45 -16.06
CA ARG A 46 49.29 19.15 -15.70
C ARG A 46 48.66 17.97 -16.44
N HIS A 47 47.40 18.12 -16.85
CA HIS A 47 46.68 17.10 -17.62
C HIS A 47 46.74 17.32 -19.14
N TYR A 48 47.48 18.30 -19.65
CA TYR A 48 47.68 18.42 -21.10
C TYR A 48 48.63 17.30 -21.57
N PRO A 49 48.17 16.33 -22.36
CA PRO A 49 49.00 15.23 -22.79
C PRO A 49 50.03 15.77 -23.77
N THR A 50 51.29 15.81 -23.34
CA THR A 50 52.41 15.96 -24.28
C THR A 50 52.44 14.69 -25.11
N THR A 51 51.85 14.77 -26.30
CA THR A 51 51.87 13.73 -27.32
C THR A 51 53.30 13.59 -27.82
N THR A 52 54.12 12.83 -27.10
CA THR A 52 55.39 12.34 -27.63
C THR A 52 55.09 11.18 -28.56
N ALA A 53 55.30 11.41 -29.85
CA ALA A 53 55.11 10.49 -30.97
C ALA A 53 56.03 9.23 -30.95
N ALA A 54 56.47 8.77 -29.79
CA ALA A 54 57.36 7.62 -29.66
C ALA A 54 56.65 6.27 -29.45
N ALA A 55 55.36 6.25 -29.10
CA ALA A 55 54.68 4.99 -28.79
C ALA A 55 54.22 4.18 -30.02
N ILE A 56 54.18 4.78 -31.22
CA ILE A 56 53.71 4.07 -32.43
C ILE A 56 54.85 3.27 -33.11
N ALA A 57 56.12 3.52 -32.78
CA ALA A 57 57.24 2.81 -33.40
C ALA A 57 57.57 1.44 -32.76
N ALA A 58 57.04 1.11 -31.58
CA ALA A 58 57.50 -0.07 -30.83
C ALA A 58 56.64 -1.34 -31.01
N VAL A 59 55.59 -1.32 -31.84
CA VAL A 59 54.74 -2.52 -32.07
C VAL A 59 55.19 -3.32 -33.32
N ALA A 60 56.25 -2.89 -33.99
CA ALA A 60 56.81 -3.56 -35.16
C ALA A 60 58.23 -4.05 -34.89
N GLU A 61 58.38 -5.13 -34.10
CA GLU A 61 59.41 -6.17 -34.29
C GLU A 61 59.25 -7.25 -33.19
N SER A 62 58.55 -8.33 -33.52
CA SER A 62 59.10 -9.68 -33.75
C SER A 62 60.03 -10.24 -32.66
N SER A 63 59.51 -11.26 -31.98
CA SER A 63 60.11 -12.59 -31.81
C SER A 63 61.59 -12.75 -31.40
N SER A 64 61.75 -13.47 -30.28
CA SER A 64 62.72 -14.55 -30.03
C SER A 64 63.76 -14.31 -28.93
N LEU A 65 63.71 -15.26 -27.98
CA LEU A 65 64.82 -16.00 -27.39
C LEU A 65 65.77 -15.34 -26.37
N CYS A 66 65.85 -16.06 -25.24
CA CYS A 66 67.02 -16.37 -24.42
C CYS A 66 67.40 -15.44 -23.24
N PHE A 67 67.23 -16.03 -22.05
CA PHE A 67 68.20 -16.13 -20.95
C PHE A 67 69.36 -15.13 -20.92
N HIS A 68 69.41 -14.32 -19.85
CA HIS A 68 70.49 -14.38 -18.87
C HIS A 68 70.10 -13.59 -17.61
N PRO A 69 70.27 -14.16 -16.40
CA PRO A 69 70.10 -13.42 -15.17
C PRO A 69 71.43 -12.76 -14.84
N ASN A 70 71.52 -11.45 -15.02
CA ASN A 70 72.38 -10.61 -14.20
C ASN A 70 72.15 -9.13 -14.49
N THR A 71 71.94 -8.42 -13.39
CA THR A 71 72.31 -7.02 -13.19
C THR A 71 71.28 -5.96 -13.57
N THR A 72 71.00 -5.15 -12.54
CA THR A 72 70.44 -3.80 -12.55
C THR A 72 68.98 -3.64 -12.95
N VAL A 73 68.14 -3.86 -11.93
CA VAL A 73 66.97 -3.05 -11.56
C VAL A 73 66.99 -1.68 -12.25
N THR A 74 66.36 -1.62 -13.42
CA THR A 74 65.83 -0.36 -13.93
C THR A 74 64.41 -0.28 -13.40
N THR A 75 64.19 0.70 -12.53
CA THR A 75 62.91 1.08 -11.96
C THR A 75 61.91 1.36 -13.08
N GLN A 76 61.23 0.31 -13.55
CA GLN A 76 59.96 0.47 -14.25
C GLN A 76 58.98 0.98 -13.21
N SER A 77 58.77 2.30 -13.21
CA SER A 77 57.65 2.91 -12.51
C SER A 77 56.37 2.39 -13.16
N SER A 78 55.90 1.23 -12.70
CA SER A 78 54.50 0.88 -12.84
C SER A 78 53.75 1.90 -12.00
N THR A 79 53.21 2.94 -12.63
CA THR A 79 52.25 3.83 -11.98
C THR A 79 51.00 3.01 -11.69
N SER A 80 51.03 2.28 -10.56
CA SER A 80 49.84 1.69 -9.96
C SER A 80 48.97 2.87 -9.52
N LEU A 81 47.92 3.14 -10.30
CA LEU A 81 46.93 4.14 -9.93
C LEU A 81 46.19 3.64 -8.69
N ASP A 82 46.41 4.31 -7.56
CA ASP A 82 45.69 4.06 -6.33
C ASP A 82 44.35 4.81 -6.38
N PHE A 83 43.25 4.05 -6.45
CA PHE A 83 41.88 4.59 -6.41
C PHE A 83 41.28 4.50 -5.00
N ALA A 84 42.04 4.09 -3.98
CA ALA A 84 41.57 4.10 -2.61
C ALA A 84 41.37 5.55 -2.13
N ALA A 85 40.27 5.80 -1.42
CA ALA A 85 40.04 7.10 -0.81
C ALA A 85 41.11 7.37 0.27
N HIS A 86 42.00 8.32 0.02
CA HIS A 86 43.03 8.74 0.99
C HIS A 86 42.49 9.64 2.11
N HIS A 87 41.22 10.05 2.02
CA HIS A 87 40.50 10.72 3.09
C HIS A 87 39.66 9.70 3.85
N LEU A 88 40.31 8.88 4.67
CA LEU A 88 39.62 8.13 5.71
C LEU A 88 39.42 9.09 6.88
N LEU A 89 38.16 9.44 7.18
CA LEU A 89 37.86 9.91 8.52
C LEU A 89 38.38 8.85 9.50
N PRO A 90 39.09 9.22 10.58
CA PRO A 90 39.50 8.24 11.59
C PRO A 90 38.26 7.45 12.02
N ASP A 91 38.36 6.13 12.06
CA ASP A 91 37.29 5.31 12.62
C ASP A 91 36.95 5.89 13.99
N LEU A 92 35.73 6.43 14.11
CA LEU A 92 35.21 6.84 15.41
C LEU A 92 35.38 5.65 16.35
N PRO A 93 35.87 5.86 17.59
CA PRO A 93 35.99 4.78 18.55
C PRO A 93 34.66 4.02 18.62
N PRO A 94 34.65 2.69 18.86
CA PRO A 94 33.43 1.89 18.92
C PRO A 94 32.69 2.24 20.21
N THR A 95 32.10 3.42 20.23
CA THR A 95 31.26 3.92 21.30
C THR A 95 29.97 4.37 20.64
N VAL A 96 28.87 3.79 21.13
CA VAL A 96 27.49 3.89 20.63
C VAL A 96 27.20 2.91 19.50
N ALA A 97 26.28 1.97 19.77
CA ALA A 97 25.72 1.08 18.76
C ALA A 97 25.34 1.90 17.52
N ARG A 98 25.79 1.47 16.33
CA ARG A 98 25.58 2.23 15.08
C ARG A 98 24.09 2.44 14.75
N GLY A 99 23.19 1.67 15.36
CA GLY A 99 21.74 1.78 15.22
C GLY A 99 20.98 1.48 16.52
N PRO A 100 19.64 1.65 16.52
CA PRO A 100 18.79 1.30 17.66
C PRO A 100 18.74 -0.20 17.86
N TYR A 101 18.91 -0.73 19.09
CA TYR A 101 18.80 -2.17 19.33
C TYR A 101 17.36 -2.67 19.11
N LEU A 102 17.17 -3.61 18.16
CA LEU A 102 15.85 -4.14 17.78
C LEU A 102 15.81 -5.68 17.95
N PRO A 103 15.59 -6.20 19.17
CA PRO A 103 15.60 -7.64 19.42
C PRO A 103 14.38 -8.34 18.81
N PRO A 104 14.41 -9.68 18.64
CA PRO A 104 13.21 -10.46 18.37
C PRO A 104 12.16 -10.31 19.48
N CYS A 105 10.88 -10.16 19.12
CA CYS A 105 9.78 -10.26 20.06
C CYS A 105 9.57 -11.70 20.53
N ALA A 106 8.91 -11.87 21.68
CA ALA A 106 8.50 -13.17 22.17
C ALA A 106 7.54 -13.89 21.21
N SER A 107 7.58 -15.23 21.20
CA SER A 107 6.78 -16.08 20.31
C SER A 107 5.26 -15.79 20.27
N PRO A 108 4.58 -15.40 21.38
CA PRO A 108 3.15 -15.06 21.34
C PRO A 108 2.81 -13.87 20.43
N PHE A 109 3.78 -13.01 20.10
CA PHE A 109 3.58 -11.88 19.20
C PHE A 109 3.64 -12.25 17.71
N SER A 110 3.85 -13.53 17.36
CA SER A 110 3.91 -13.98 15.97
C SER A 110 2.67 -13.62 15.13
N GLU A 111 1.52 -13.42 15.76
CA GLU A 111 0.26 -12.98 15.11
C GLU A 111 -0.20 -11.59 15.58
N HIS A 112 0.75 -10.74 15.99
CA HIS A 112 0.44 -9.42 16.54
C HIS A 112 -0.12 -8.47 15.47
N THR A 113 -1.33 -7.97 15.72
CA THR A 113 -2.03 -6.95 14.93
C THR A 113 -2.24 -5.73 15.83
N PRO A 114 -1.31 -4.75 15.86
CA PRO A 114 -1.28 -3.71 16.90
C PRO A 114 -2.60 -2.94 17.04
N CYS A 115 -3.23 -2.61 15.93
CA CYS A 115 -4.47 -1.85 15.92
C CYS A 115 -5.72 -2.72 16.10
N GLU A 116 -5.63 -4.04 16.00
CA GLU A 116 -6.75 -4.96 16.22
C GLU A 116 -6.44 -5.92 17.38
N ASP A 117 -5.69 -5.42 18.37
CA ASP A 117 -5.37 -6.18 19.57
C ASP A 117 -6.64 -6.53 20.34
N GLN A 118 -6.76 -7.79 20.76
CA GLN A 118 -8.00 -8.32 21.32
C GLN A 118 -8.27 -7.73 22.71
N GLN A 119 -7.22 -7.58 23.54
CA GLN A 119 -7.38 -7.07 24.89
C GLN A 119 -7.71 -5.58 24.87
N ARG A 120 -7.01 -4.82 24.03
CA ARG A 120 -7.31 -3.41 23.79
C ARG A 120 -8.73 -3.22 23.28
N SER A 121 -9.14 -4.01 22.29
CA SER A 121 -10.49 -3.95 21.72
C SER A 121 -11.59 -4.07 22.79
N LEU A 122 -11.39 -4.87 23.84
CA LEU A 122 -12.41 -5.06 24.88
C LEU A 122 -12.72 -3.81 25.71
N SER A 123 -11.84 -2.80 25.74
CA SER A 123 -12.07 -1.55 26.48
C SER A 123 -12.96 -0.56 25.73
N PHE A 124 -13.28 -0.82 24.45
CA PHE A 124 -14.03 0.09 23.60
C PHE A 124 -15.54 -0.23 23.54
N PRO A 125 -16.39 0.74 23.15
CA PRO A 125 -17.85 0.58 23.13
C PRO A 125 -18.33 -0.56 22.20
N ARG A 126 -19.29 -1.35 22.67
CA ARG A 126 -19.90 -2.44 21.90
C ARG A 126 -20.92 -1.98 20.86
N HIS A 127 -21.51 -0.79 21.05
CA HIS A 127 -22.51 -0.24 20.14
C HIS A 127 -21.96 -0.15 18.71
N ARG A 128 -22.74 -0.65 17.73
CA ARG A 128 -22.34 -0.74 16.31
C ARG A 128 -20.99 -1.44 16.07
N LEU A 129 -20.58 -2.32 16.98
CA LEU A 129 -19.31 -3.05 16.93
C LEU A 129 -18.06 -2.15 16.88
N ALA A 130 -18.12 -0.92 17.41
CA ALA A 130 -16.98 0.00 17.43
C ALA A 130 -15.73 -0.62 18.08
N TYR A 131 -15.91 -1.47 19.09
CA TYR A 131 -14.83 -2.21 19.72
C TYR A 131 -14.02 -3.13 18.79
N ARG A 132 -14.54 -3.48 17.61
CA ARG A 132 -13.84 -4.30 16.59
C ARG A 132 -13.18 -3.46 15.49
N GLU A 133 -13.26 -2.14 15.58
CA GLU A 133 -12.51 -1.24 14.72
C GLU A 133 -11.02 -1.27 15.07
N ARG A 134 -10.23 -0.56 14.27
CA ARG A 134 -8.82 -0.32 14.55
C ARG A 134 -8.67 0.65 15.73
N HIS A 135 -7.96 0.21 16.77
CA HIS A 135 -7.59 0.93 17.99
C HIS A 135 -6.09 0.81 18.19
N CYS A 136 -5.30 1.65 17.51
CA CYS A 136 -3.85 1.57 17.54
C CYS A 136 -3.25 1.95 18.91
N PRO A 137 -2.11 1.34 19.29
CA PRO A 137 -1.41 1.70 20.52
C PRO A 137 -0.85 3.12 20.47
N ALA A 138 -0.78 3.77 21.62
CA ALA A 138 -0.07 5.04 21.76
C ALA A 138 1.44 4.86 21.49
N PRO A 139 2.18 5.92 21.11
CA PRO A 139 3.60 5.82 20.79
C PRO A 139 4.46 5.07 21.82
N GLU A 140 4.20 5.30 23.11
CA GLU A 140 4.88 4.68 24.25
C GLU A 140 4.53 3.20 24.47
N GLU A 141 3.42 2.73 23.92
CA GLU A 141 2.96 1.34 24.03
C GLU A 141 3.45 0.47 22.86
N ARG A 142 4.15 1.07 21.88
CA ARG A 142 4.61 0.38 20.67
C ARG A 142 5.77 -0.56 20.98
N LEU A 143 5.66 -1.79 20.48
CA LEU A 143 6.73 -2.78 20.59
C LEU A 143 7.90 -2.39 19.67
N ARG A 144 9.07 -2.14 20.26
CA ARG A 144 10.34 -1.95 19.53
C ARG A 144 11.13 -3.25 19.44
N CYS A 145 10.47 -4.28 18.93
CA CYS A 145 11.06 -5.59 18.68
C CYS A 145 10.54 -6.15 17.35
N ARG A 146 11.28 -7.10 16.77
CA ARG A 146 10.97 -7.68 15.46
C ARG A 146 10.02 -8.85 15.62
N ILE A 147 8.93 -8.87 14.86
CA ILE A 147 7.87 -9.87 15.03
C ILE A 147 8.30 -11.20 14.39
N PRO A 148 8.39 -12.31 15.16
CA PRO A 148 8.84 -13.60 14.64
C PRO A 148 7.81 -14.23 13.70
N ALA A 149 8.30 -14.94 12.68
CA ALA A 149 7.49 -15.94 12.00
C ALA A 149 7.25 -17.15 12.93
N PRO A 150 6.12 -17.87 12.80
CA PRO A 150 5.86 -19.06 13.61
C PRO A 150 6.93 -20.13 13.38
N TYR A 151 7.14 -20.97 14.40
CA TYR A 151 8.07 -22.08 14.31
C TYR A 151 7.75 -23.00 13.12
N GLY A 152 8.79 -23.31 12.32
CA GLY A 152 8.64 -24.15 11.14
C GLY A 152 7.96 -23.47 9.95
N TYR A 153 7.84 -22.13 9.97
CA TYR A 153 7.38 -21.33 8.83
C TYR A 153 8.06 -21.75 7.54
N ARG A 154 7.32 -21.69 6.43
CA ARG A 154 7.82 -22.03 5.10
C ARG A 154 7.51 -20.90 4.16
N GLN A 155 8.34 -20.77 3.13
CA GLN A 155 7.97 -19.95 2.00
C GLN A 155 6.61 -20.40 1.46
N PRO A 156 5.69 -19.47 1.19
CA PRO A 156 4.39 -19.79 0.65
C PRO A 156 4.50 -20.54 -0.69
N LEU A 157 3.47 -21.33 -1.01
CA LEU A 157 3.39 -21.99 -2.30
C LEU A 157 3.40 -20.96 -3.44
N ARG A 158 3.92 -21.36 -4.59
CA ARG A 158 3.90 -20.51 -5.79
C ARG A 158 2.50 -20.39 -6.35
N TRP A 159 2.21 -19.25 -6.99
CA TRP A 159 0.98 -19.09 -7.77
C TRP A 159 1.00 -20.01 -8.99
N PRO A 160 -0.12 -20.66 -9.37
CA PRO A 160 -1.47 -20.56 -8.79
C PRO A 160 -1.77 -21.57 -7.66
N ALA A 161 -0.82 -22.45 -7.31
CA ALA A 161 -1.03 -23.49 -6.31
C ALA A 161 -1.39 -22.93 -4.92
N SER A 162 -0.89 -21.73 -4.58
CA SER A 162 -1.23 -21.06 -3.33
C SER A 162 -2.70 -20.69 -3.19
N ARG A 163 -3.44 -20.50 -4.30
CA ARG A 163 -4.87 -20.17 -4.24
C ARG A 163 -5.65 -21.22 -3.44
N ASP A 164 -5.31 -22.49 -3.65
CA ASP A 164 -6.07 -23.63 -3.14
C ASP A 164 -5.37 -24.35 -1.98
N ALA A 165 -4.16 -23.93 -1.60
CA ALA A 165 -3.41 -24.54 -0.52
C ALA A 165 -2.46 -23.58 0.20
N ALA A 166 -2.25 -23.83 1.49
CA ALA A 166 -1.28 -23.12 2.33
C ALA A 166 -0.54 -24.11 3.23
N TRP A 167 0.64 -23.76 3.72
CA TRP A 167 1.34 -24.56 4.72
C TRP A 167 0.68 -24.41 6.08
N TYR A 168 0.49 -25.52 6.79
CA TYR A 168 -0.04 -25.50 8.16
C TYR A 168 0.82 -24.64 9.09
N ALA A 169 2.14 -24.78 9.00
CA ALA A 169 3.08 -24.09 9.88
C ALA A 169 3.07 -22.56 9.73
N ASN A 170 2.52 -22.02 8.64
CA ASN A 170 2.48 -20.58 8.40
C ASN A 170 1.34 -19.88 9.14
N ALA A 171 0.29 -20.63 9.47
CA ALA A 171 -0.87 -20.20 10.25
C ALA A 171 -1.38 -21.41 11.08
N PRO A 172 -0.68 -21.81 12.16
CA PRO A 172 -0.87 -23.10 12.83
C PRO A 172 -2.13 -23.18 13.72
N HIS A 173 -3.28 -22.87 13.13
CA HIS A 173 -4.60 -22.80 13.77
C HIS A 173 -5.56 -23.81 13.11
N LYS A 174 -6.11 -24.74 13.90
CA LYS A 174 -7.01 -25.80 13.40
C LYS A 174 -8.48 -25.52 13.69
N GLU A 175 -8.78 -24.53 14.50
CA GLU A 175 -10.10 -24.21 15.03
C GLU A 175 -11.13 -24.06 13.90
N LEU A 176 -10.79 -23.29 12.86
CA LEU A 176 -11.66 -23.09 11.70
C LEU A 176 -11.91 -24.38 10.90
N THR A 177 -10.94 -25.30 10.87
CA THR A 177 -11.10 -26.62 10.21
C THR A 177 -12.08 -27.53 10.94
N VAL A 178 -12.21 -27.35 12.24
CA VAL A 178 -13.14 -28.10 13.10
C VAL A 178 -14.52 -27.47 13.04
N GLU A 179 -14.62 -26.16 13.31
CA GLU A 179 -15.89 -25.46 13.42
C GLU A 179 -16.62 -25.28 12.08
N LYS A 180 -15.87 -25.07 10.98
CA LYS A 180 -16.46 -24.87 9.64
C LYS A 180 -16.33 -26.10 8.74
N LYS A 181 -16.05 -27.27 9.32
CA LYS A 181 -15.90 -28.55 8.58
C LYS A 181 -17.06 -28.82 7.64
N GLY A 182 -18.29 -28.61 8.10
CA GLY A 182 -19.51 -28.81 7.29
C GLY A 182 -19.67 -27.84 6.12
N GLN A 183 -19.01 -26.68 6.16
CA GLN A 183 -19.08 -25.63 5.13
C GLN A 183 -17.95 -25.76 4.09
N ASN A 184 -17.01 -26.70 4.26
CA ASN A 184 -15.87 -26.90 3.36
C ASN A 184 -15.03 -25.62 3.13
N TRP A 185 -14.86 -24.77 4.14
CA TRP A 185 -14.01 -23.57 3.98
C TRP A 185 -12.53 -23.95 3.85
N VAL A 186 -12.08 -24.83 4.75
CA VAL A 186 -10.68 -25.26 4.87
C VAL A 186 -10.63 -26.71 5.34
N ARG A 187 -9.70 -27.49 4.80
CA ARG A 187 -9.41 -28.87 5.20
C ARG A 187 -7.95 -28.98 5.63
N PHE A 188 -7.71 -29.65 6.75
CA PHE A 188 -6.37 -30.00 7.19
C PHE A 188 -5.92 -31.31 6.52
N ASP A 189 -4.74 -31.29 5.90
CA ASP A 189 -4.13 -32.40 5.18
C ASP A 189 -2.65 -32.52 5.57
N GLY A 190 -2.41 -33.07 6.77
CA GLY A 190 -1.07 -33.32 7.30
C GLY A 190 -0.26 -32.05 7.55
N ASN A 191 0.49 -31.58 6.55
CA ASN A 191 1.31 -30.38 6.62
C ASN A 191 0.74 -29.19 5.84
N ARG A 192 -0.46 -29.32 5.26
CA ARG A 192 -1.12 -28.29 4.47
C ARG A 192 -2.55 -28.05 4.90
N PHE A 193 -3.02 -26.84 4.65
CA PHE A 193 -4.43 -26.55 4.49
C PHE A 193 -4.80 -26.60 3.02
N ARG A 194 -5.99 -27.14 2.72
CA ARG A 194 -6.62 -27.10 1.40
C ARG A 194 -7.90 -26.28 1.46
N PHE A 195 -8.15 -25.49 0.42
CA PHE A 195 -9.26 -24.56 0.33
C PHE A 195 -10.13 -24.91 -0.87
N PRO A 196 -11.13 -25.80 -0.70
CA PRO A 196 -11.91 -26.30 -1.83
C PRO A 196 -12.92 -25.27 -2.36
N GLY A 197 -12.89 -24.03 -1.86
CA GLY A 197 -13.81 -22.96 -2.28
C GLY A 197 -15.23 -23.11 -1.75
N GLY A 198 -15.44 -23.95 -0.74
CA GLY A 198 -16.76 -24.14 -0.12
C GLY A 198 -17.19 -22.92 0.70
N GLY A 199 -18.49 -22.85 0.96
CA GLY A 199 -19.11 -21.85 1.82
C GLY A 199 -20.56 -22.20 2.09
N THR A 200 -21.17 -21.58 3.10
CA THR A 200 -22.57 -21.84 3.45
C THR A 200 -23.51 -21.58 2.27
N MET A 201 -23.25 -20.52 1.50
CA MET A 201 -23.99 -20.19 0.26
C MET A 201 -23.29 -20.71 -0.99
N PHE A 202 -22.16 -21.42 -0.85
CA PHE A 202 -21.39 -22.00 -1.96
C PHE A 202 -21.34 -23.54 -1.85
N PRO A 203 -22.48 -24.26 -1.74
CA PRO A 203 -22.46 -25.71 -1.56
C PRO A 203 -21.83 -26.45 -2.76
N ARG A 204 -21.87 -25.84 -3.95
CA ARG A 204 -21.21 -26.31 -5.18
C ARG A 204 -19.84 -25.66 -5.45
N GLY A 205 -19.29 -24.94 -4.47
CA GLY A 205 -18.05 -24.19 -4.59
C GLY A 205 -18.23 -22.76 -5.13
N ALA A 206 -17.26 -21.90 -4.83
CA ALA A 206 -17.27 -20.48 -5.17
C ALA A 206 -17.34 -20.23 -6.68
N ASP A 207 -16.70 -21.05 -7.52
CA ASP A 207 -16.75 -20.87 -8.98
C ASP A 207 -18.17 -21.00 -9.54
N GLN A 208 -18.90 -22.01 -9.10
CA GLN A 208 -20.28 -22.22 -9.53
C GLN A 208 -21.20 -21.11 -9.02
N TYR A 209 -20.98 -20.62 -7.80
CA TYR A 209 -21.68 -19.46 -7.27
C TYR A 209 -21.43 -18.20 -8.12
N ILE A 210 -20.19 -17.94 -8.51
CA ILE A 210 -19.85 -16.83 -9.42
C ILE A 210 -20.49 -17.04 -10.79
N ASN A 211 -20.57 -18.27 -11.31
CA ASN A 211 -21.31 -18.56 -12.55
C ASN A 211 -22.81 -18.28 -12.40
N ASP A 212 -23.40 -18.51 -11.24
CA ASP A 212 -24.80 -18.19 -10.97
C ASP A 212 -25.03 -16.67 -10.91
N ILE A 213 -24.11 -15.89 -10.32
CA ILE A 213 -24.10 -14.42 -10.43
C ILE A 213 -23.92 -13.96 -11.88
N GLY A 214 -23.02 -14.60 -12.63
CA GLY A 214 -22.73 -14.28 -14.03
C GLY A 214 -23.90 -14.49 -14.99
N LYS A 215 -24.95 -15.19 -14.56
CA LYS A 215 -26.24 -15.29 -15.29
C LYS A 215 -27.17 -14.10 -15.02
N LEU A 216 -26.92 -13.35 -13.95
CA LEU A 216 -27.72 -12.20 -13.52
C LEU A 216 -27.12 -10.87 -13.97
N ILE A 217 -25.79 -10.78 -13.97
CA ILE A 217 -25.01 -9.62 -14.44
C ILE A 217 -23.80 -10.08 -15.25
N ASN A 218 -23.31 -9.25 -16.16
CA ASN A 218 -22.14 -9.60 -16.96
C ASN A 218 -20.84 -9.45 -16.14
N LEU A 219 -20.11 -10.55 -15.99
CA LEU A 219 -18.81 -10.59 -15.31
C LEU A 219 -17.64 -10.85 -16.29
N ARG A 220 -17.88 -10.74 -17.60
CA ARG A 220 -16.91 -11.15 -18.65
C ARG A 220 -16.56 -10.05 -19.64
N ASP A 221 -17.29 -8.94 -19.67
CA ASP A 221 -17.05 -7.83 -20.61
C ASP A 221 -16.02 -6.80 -20.12
N GLY A 222 -15.43 -7.03 -18.94
CA GLY A 222 -14.46 -6.12 -18.33
C GLY A 222 -15.08 -4.86 -17.71
N SER A 223 -16.41 -4.74 -17.64
CA SER A 223 -17.09 -3.61 -16.97
C SER A 223 -16.98 -3.67 -15.45
N VAL A 224 -16.98 -4.89 -14.89
CA VAL A 224 -16.64 -5.16 -13.49
C VAL A 224 -15.16 -5.51 -13.42
N ARG A 225 -14.36 -4.70 -12.72
CA ARG A 225 -12.93 -4.91 -12.50
C ARG A 225 -12.55 -4.89 -11.03
N THR A 226 -13.08 -3.95 -10.25
CA THR A 226 -12.83 -3.86 -8.81
C THR A 226 -14.08 -4.24 -8.03
N ALA A 227 -13.95 -5.18 -7.10
CA ALA A 227 -15.02 -5.62 -6.22
C ALA A 227 -14.63 -5.43 -4.75
N ILE A 228 -15.62 -5.25 -3.89
CA ILE A 228 -15.46 -5.30 -2.43
C ILE A 228 -16.33 -6.42 -1.86
N ASP A 229 -15.75 -7.24 -0.98
CA ASP A 229 -16.41 -8.40 -0.39
C ASP A 229 -16.42 -8.31 1.13
N THR A 230 -17.60 -8.05 1.71
CA THR A 230 -17.78 -7.83 3.14
C THR A 230 -18.09 -9.15 3.85
N GLY A 231 -17.33 -9.50 4.88
CA GLY A 231 -17.52 -10.76 5.60
C GLY A 231 -17.05 -11.98 4.79
N CYS A 232 -15.87 -11.86 4.19
CA CYS A 232 -15.35 -12.76 3.17
C CYS A 232 -15.05 -14.20 3.62
N GLY A 233 -15.04 -14.48 4.93
CA GLY A 233 -14.51 -15.73 5.45
C GLY A 233 -13.03 -15.86 5.10
N VAL A 234 -12.67 -16.97 4.44
CA VAL A 234 -11.31 -17.16 3.89
C VAL A 234 -11.09 -16.45 2.55
N ALA A 235 -12.02 -15.64 2.03
CA ALA A 235 -11.96 -14.95 0.74
C ALA A 235 -12.01 -15.88 -0.49
N SER A 236 -12.80 -16.96 -0.43
CA SER A 236 -13.01 -17.86 -1.57
C SER A 236 -13.66 -17.16 -2.77
N PHE A 237 -14.61 -16.26 -2.53
CA PHE A 237 -15.26 -15.49 -3.60
C PHE A 237 -14.23 -14.67 -4.40
N GLY A 238 -13.44 -13.84 -3.70
CA GLY A 238 -12.36 -13.06 -4.31
C GLY A 238 -11.32 -13.93 -5.03
N ALA A 239 -10.94 -15.07 -4.44
CA ALA A 239 -9.95 -15.97 -5.02
C ALA A 239 -10.36 -16.54 -6.40
N TYR A 240 -11.65 -16.85 -6.58
CA TYR A 240 -12.15 -17.40 -7.84
C TYR A 240 -12.51 -16.30 -8.86
N LEU A 241 -12.79 -15.08 -8.41
CA LEU A 241 -12.96 -13.90 -9.27
C LEU A 241 -11.67 -13.49 -10.00
N LEU A 242 -10.50 -13.82 -9.47
CA LEU A 242 -9.20 -13.57 -10.14
C LEU A 242 -9.13 -14.23 -11.53
N SER A 243 -9.78 -15.39 -11.72
CA SER A 243 -9.86 -16.07 -13.04
C SER A 243 -10.72 -15.35 -14.07
N ARG A 244 -11.43 -14.30 -13.67
CA ARG A 244 -12.30 -13.45 -14.49
C ARG A 244 -11.78 -12.02 -14.58
N ASP A 245 -10.51 -11.81 -14.24
CA ASP A 245 -9.87 -10.49 -14.18
C ASP A 245 -10.59 -9.49 -13.26
N ILE A 246 -11.22 -9.98 -12.18
CA ILE A 246 -11.88 -9.14 -11.18
C ILE A 246 -11.04 -9.15 -9.89
N LEU A 247 -10.45 -8.00 -9.57
CA LEU A 247 -9.72 -7.79 -8.32
C LEU A 247 -10.69 -7.48 -7.19
N THR A 248 -10.74 -8.37 -6.20
CA THR A 248 -11.65 -8.23 -5.07
C THR A 248 -10.89 -7.85 -3.82
N MET A 249 -11.29 -6.76 -3.18
CA MET A 249 -10.86 -6.40 -1.83
C MET A 249 -11.77 -7.07 -0.81
N SER A 250 -11.32 -8.19 -0.25
CA SER A 250 -12.05 -8.90 0.80
C SER A 250 -11.71 -8.32 2.17
N PHE A 251 -12.69 -8.15 3.05
CA PHE A 251 -12.39 -7.81 4.43
C PHE A 251 -13.32 -8.50 5.42
N ALA A 252 -12.76 -8.76 6.61
CA ALA A 252 -13.47 -9.29 7.75
C ALA A 252 -12.79 -8.79 9.03
N PRO A 253 -13.52 -8.70 10.16
CA PRO A 253 -12.92 -8.35 11.43
C PRO A 253 -11.94 -9.45 11.83
N ARG A 254 -10.98 -9.12 12.69
CA ARG A 254 -10.11 -10.11 13.33
C ARG A 254 -10.99 -11.10 14.08
N ASP A 255 -10.92 -12.37 13.71
CA ASP A 255 -11.81 -13.40 14.23
C ASP A 255 -11.23 -14.09 15.47
N THR A 256 -12.11 -14.63 16.32
CA THR A 256 -11.72 -15.40 17.50
C THR A 256 -11.03 -16.72 17.16
N HIS A 257 -11.20 -17.22 15.93
CA HIS A 257 -10.50 -18.40 15.39
C HIS A 257 -9.19 -18.02 14.67
N ILE A 258 -8.80 -16.75 14.74
CA ILE A 258 -7.50 -16.16 14.38
C ILE A 258 -7.13 -16.19 12.88
N SER A 259 -7.92 -16.79 11.98
CA SER A 259 -7.34 -17.24 10.70
C SER A 259 -8.05 -16.82 9.42
N GLN A 260 -9.20 -16.15 9.45
CA GLN A 260 -9.99 -15.92 8.22
C GLN A 260 -9.24 -15.09 7.17
N VAL A 261 -8.90 -13.85 7.52
CA VAL A 261 -8.12 -12.95 6.64
C VAL A 261 -6.69 -13.48 6.48
N GLN A 262 -6.10 -14.03 7.54
CA GLN A 262 -4.75 -14.60 7.47
C GLN A 262 -4.64 -15.71 6.42
N PHE A 263 -5.62 -16.62 6.33
CA PHE A 263 -5.66 -17.65 5.29
C PHE A 263 -5.84 -17.07 3.89
N ALA A 264 -6.60 -15.99 3.72
CA ALA A 264 -6.69 -15.32 2.42
C ALA A 264 -5.31 -14.80 1.97
N LEU A 265 -4.63 -14.10 2.88
CA LEU A 265 -3.31 -13.50 2.63
C LEU A 265 -2.23 -14.57 2.39
N GLU A 266 -2.24 -15.67 3.14
CA GLU A 266 -1.31 -16.79 2.96
C GLU A 266 -1.43 -17.44 1.57
N ARG A 267 -2.63 -17.42 0.99
CA ARG A 267 -2.93 -18.00 -0.32
C ARG A 267 -2.63 -17.09 -1.50
N GLY A 268 -2.30 -15.84 -1.24
CA GLY A 268 -2.04 -14.86 -2.29
C GLY A 268 -3.28 -14.04 -2.70
N ILE A 269 -4.29 -13.92 -1.83
CA ILE A 269 -5.59 -13.30 -2.15
C ILE A 269 -5.69 -11.92 -1.46
N PRO A 270 -6.12 -10.85 -2.16
CA PRO A 270 -6.24 -9.53 -1.55
C PRO A 270 -7.27 -9.53 -0.41
N ALA A 271 -6.81 -9.20 0.78
CA ALA A 271 -7.67 -9.07 1.95
C ALA A 271 -7.12 -8.06 2.97
N LEU A 272 -8.02 -7.52 3.81
CA LEU A 272 -7.68 -6.66 4.93
C LEU A 272 -8.47 -7.05 6.18
N ILE A 273 -7.91 -6.74 7.35
CA ILE A 273 -8.69 -6.71 8.58
C ILE A 273 -9.54 -5.46 8.53
N GLY A 274 -10.86 -5.59 8.72
CA GLY A 274 -11.75 -4.45 8.66
C GLY A 274 -13.18 -4.80 9.04
N ILE A 275 -13.98 -3.77 9.32
CA ILE A 275 -15.38 -3.94 9.71
C ILE A 275 -16.20 -2.73 9.25
N LEU A 276 -17.46 -2.96 8.90
CA LEU A 276 -18.46 -1.89 8.79
C LEU A 276 -19.05 -1.63 10.17
N ALA A 277 -18.60 -0.54 10.82
CA ALA A 277 -18.98 -0.19 12.18
C ALA A 277 -19.42 1.28 12.30
N THR A 278 -18.52 2.18 12.69
CA THR A 278 -18.78 3.61 12.93
C THR A 278 -17.91 4.55 12.11
N ILE A 279 -16.80 4.08 11.54
CA ILE A 279 -15.95 4.82 10.61
C ILE A 279 -16.06 4.32 9.16
N ARG A 280 -15.75 5.19 8.19
CA ARG A 280 -15.70 4.89 6.75
C ARG A 280 -14.67 3.80 6.47
N LEU A 281 -14.96 2.97 5.49
CA LEU A 281 -13.96 2.09 4.89
C LEU A 281 -12.87 2.97 4.24
N PRO A 282 -11.58 2.60 4.32
CA PRO A 282 -10.45 3.43 3.93
C PRO A 282 -10.24 3.49 2.39
N TYR A 283 -11.33 3.70 1.66
CA TYR A 283 -11.39 3.79 0.21
C TYR A 283 -12.01 5.13 -0.21
N PRO A 284 -11.62 5.68 -1.37
CA PRO A 284 -12.25 6.87 -1.93
C PRO A 284 -13.69 6.57 -2.33
N SER A 285 -14.46 7.62 -2.61
CA SER A 285 -15.76 7.42 -3.23
C SER A 285 -15.60 6.85 -4.64
N ARG A 286 -16.62 6.11 -5.08
CA ARG A 286 -16.67 5.51 -6.42
C ARG A 286 -15.44 4.63 -6.69
N ALA A 287 -15.00 3.81 -5.74
CA ALA A 287 -13.85 2.92 -5.87
C ALA A 287 -14.19 1.61 -6.62
N PHE A 288 -15.32 0.99 -6.28
CA PHE A 288 -15.66 -0.38 -6.70
C PHE A 288 -16.77 -0.42 -7.75
N ASP A 289 -16.68 -1.37 -8.69
CA ASP A 289 -17.73 -1.66 -9.68
C ASP A 289 -18.82 -2.59 -9.09
N MET A 290 -18.45 -3.39 -8.09
CA MET A 290 -19.32 -4.36 -7.43
C MET A 290 -19.05 -4.43 -5.93
N ALA A 291 -20.10 -4.51 -5.12
CA ALA A 291 -20.05 -4.82 -3.70
C ALA A 291 -20.83 -6.10 -3.42
N HIS A 292 -20.24 -7.00 -2.64
CA HIS A 292 -20.80 -8.33 -2.37
C HIS A 292 -20.83 -8.61 -0.86
N CYS A 293 -21.91 -9.23 -0.41
CA CYS A 293 -22.05 -9.85 0.89
C CYS A 293 -22.76 -11.19 0.76
N SER A 294 -22.21 -12.23 1.39
CA SER A 294 -22.89 -13.53 1.54
C SER A 294 -22.94 -13.91 3.02
N ARG A 295 -24.13 -13.86 3.63
CA ARG A 295 -24.36 -14.12 5.08
C ARG A 295 -23.37 -13.36 5.99
N CYS A 296 -23.04 -12.12 5.65
CA CYS A 296 -22.03 -11.35 6.37
C CYS A 296 -22.49 -10.83 7.75
N LEU A 297 -23.75 -11.07 8.14
CA LEU A 297 -24.33 -10.65 9.43
C LEU A 297 -24.30 -9.13 9.68
N ILE A 298 -24.23 -8.35 8.60
CA ILE A 298 -24.29 -6.89 8.67
C ILE A 298 -25.77 -6.48 8.66
N PRO A 299 -26.24 -5.73 9.67
CA PRO A 299 -27.64 -5.33 9.74
C PRO A 299 -27.89 -4.14 8.79
N TRP A 300 -27.91 -4.42 7.49
CA TRP A 300 -27.92 -3.43 6.40
C TRP A 300 -29.01 -2.37 6.52
N GLY A 301 -30.21 -2.74 6.98
CA GLY A 301 -31.35 -1.83 7.18
C GLY A 301 -31.33 -1.04 8.49
N GLN A 302 -30.47 -1.37 9.45
CA GLN A 302 -30.45 -0.71 10.77
C GLN A 302 -29.63 0.59 10.77
N TYR A 303 -29.78 1.38 11.85
CA TYR A 303 -29.09 2.65 12.07
C TYR A 303 -29.25 3.61 10.87
N ASP A 304 -30.49 3.79 10.43
CA ASP A 304 -30.87 4.61 9.27
C ASP A 304 -30.13 4.20 7.98
N GLY A 305 -29.86 2.91 7.81
CA GLY A 305 -29.23 2.36 6.60
C GLY A 305 -27.78 2.78 6.39
N VAL A 306 -27.09 3.24 7.44
CA VAL A 306 -25.73 3.81 7.37
C VAL A 306 -24.71 2.89 6.69
N TYR A 307 -24.84 1.57 6.82
CA TYR A 307 -23.94 0.60 6.18
C TYR A 307 -24.14 0.54 4.67
N MET A 308 -25.39 0.58 4.21
CA MET A 308 -25.68 0.67 2.77
C MET A 308 -25.29 2.04 2.21
N THR A 309 -25.37 3.11 3.01
CA THR A 309 -24.86 4.44 2.63
C THR A 309 -23.34 4.42 2.42
N GLU A 310 -22.60 3.70 3.27
CA GLU A 310 -21.15 3.53 3.06
C GLU A 310 -20.84 2.72 1.80
N ILE A 311 -21.59 1.64 1.55
CA ILE A 311 -21.49 0.90 0.29
C ILE A 311 -21.82 1.81 -0.89
N ASP A 312 -22.86 2.64 -0.80
CA ASP A 312 -23.16 3.63 -1.84
C ASP A 312 -21.98 4.54 -2.09
N ARG A 313 -21.36 5.12 -1.06
CA ARG A 313 -20.21 6.02 -1.21
C ARG A 313 -19.08 5.36 -2.02
N VAL A 314 -18.69 4.14 -1.66
CA VAL A 314 -17.56 3.45 -2.32
C VAL A 314 -17.93 2.78 -3.65
N LEU A 315 -19.22 2.57 -3.92
CA LEU A 315 -19.70 1.97 -5.16
C LEU A 315 -19.79 3.04 -6.28
N ARG A 316 -19.32 2.66 -7.47
CA ARG A 316 -19.35 3.52 -8.66
C ARG A 316 -20.78 3.71 -9.16
N PRO A 317 -21.07 4.84 -9.85
CA PRO A 317 -22.34 5.01 -10.54
C PRO A 317 -22.58 3.87 -11.53
N GLY A 318 -23.74 3.21 -11.45
CA GLY A 318 -24.04 2.02 -12.25
C GLY A 318 -23.50 0.69 -11.67
N GLY A 319 -22.73 0.73 -10.58
CA GLY A 319 -22.18 -0.45 -9.92
C GLY A 319 -23.26 -1.32 -9.26
N TYR A 320 -22.90 -2.56 -8.99
CA TYR A 320 -23.82 -3.58 -8.46
C TYR A 320 -23.60 -3.82 -6.96
N TRP A 321 -24.68 -3.96 -6.21
CA TRP A 321 -24.66 -4.53 -4.87
C TRP A 321 -25.36 -5.89 -4.89
N ILE A 322 -24.66 -6.91 -4.41
CA ILE A 322 -25.11 -8.30 -4.39
C ILE A 322 -25.20 -8.76 -2.96
N LEU A 323 -26.39 -9.19 -2.55
CA LEU A 323 -26.62 -9.79 -1.24
C LEU A 323 -27.07 -11.24 -1.42
N SER A 324 -26.44 -12.14 -0.65
CA SER A 324 -26.79 -13.56 -0.62
C SER A 324 -27.00 -14.08 0.80
N GLY A 325 -27.97 -14.99 0.93
CA GLY A 325 -28.43 -15.52 2.21
C GLY A 325 -29.47 -14.64 2.90
N PRO A 326 -29.73 -14.83 4.20
CA PRO A 326 -30.78 -14.12 4.91
C PRO A 326 -30.62 -12.60 4.78
N PRO A 327 -31.71 -11.85 4.55
CA PRO A 327 -33.09 -12.33 4.47
C PRO A 327 -33.54 -12.78 3.08
N ILE A 328 -32.68 -12.79 2.06
CA ILE A 328 -33.05 -13.11 0.68
C ILE A 328 -33.54 -14.55 0.57
N ASN A 329 -34.71 -14.75 -0.06
CA ASN A 329 -35.36 -16.06 -0.20
C ASN A 329 -35.84 -16.65 1.14
N TYR A 330 -36.17 -15.79 2.11
CA TYR A 330 -36.73 -16.20 3.39
C TYR A 330 -38.02 -17.01 3.24
N GLU A 331 -38.83 -16.74 2.21
CA GLU A 331 -40.10 -17.44 1.96
C GLU A 331 -39.90 -18.96 1.84
N LYS A 332 -38.76 -19.39 1.28
CA LYS A 332 -38.39 -20.80 1.16
C LYS A 332 -37.56 -21.34 2.33
N HIS A 333 -36.72 -20.50 2.94
CA HIS A 333 -35.68 -20.97 3.86
C HIS A 333 -35.84 -20.59 5.34
N TRP A 334 -36.86 -19.80 5.71
CA TRP A 334 -36.99 -19.24 7.07
C TRP A 334 -36.87 -20.31 8.18
N ARG A 335 -37.48 -21.49 8.00
CA ARG A 335 -37.42 -22.60 8.97
C ARG A 335 -35.99 -23.08 9.25
N GLY A 336 -35.12 -23.05 8.24
CA GLY A 336 -33.73 -23.50 8.37
C GLY A 336 -32.79 -22.47 8.99
N TRP A 337 -33.26 -21.25 9.27
CA TRP A 337 -32.44 -20.17 9.85
C TRP A 337 -32.83 -19.82 11.28
N GLU A 338 -33.70 -20.61 11.92
CA GLU A 338 -34.14 -20.40 13.32
C GLU A 338 -34.69 -18.98 13.58
N ARG A 339 -35.32 -18.40 12.56
CA ARG A 339 -35.94 -17.06 12.61
C ARG A 339 -37.37 -17.12 12.10
N THR A 340 -38.19 -16.19 12.57
CA THR A 340 -39.60 -16.10 12.14
C THR A 340 -39.70 -15.53 10.72
N HIS A 341 -40.74 -15.93 10.00
CA HIS A 341 -41.05 -15.41 8.68
C HIS A 341 -41.19 -13.86 8.71
N GLU A 342 -41.82 -13.34 9.75
CA GLU A 342 -42.06 -11.91 9.95
C GLU A 342 -40.76 -11.14 10.20
N SER A 343 -39.84 -11.67 11.03
CA SER A 343 -38.55 -11.03 11.32
C SER A 343 -37.67 -10.93 10.07
N LEU A 344 -37.67 -11.95 9.22
CA LEU A 344 -36.90 -11.95 7.98
C LEU A 344 -37.53 -11.02 6.94
N LYS A 345 -38.87 -11.00 6.87
CA LYS A 345 -39.59 -10.06 6.02
C LYS A 345 -39.28 -8.61 6.42
N GLU A 346 -39.36 -8.28 7.70
CA GLU A 346 -39.06 -6.94 8.23
C GLU A 346 -37.62 -6.52 7.91
N GLU A 347 -36.65 -7.44 8.07
CA GLU A 347 -35.26 -7.17 7.69
C GLU A 347 -35.11 -6.89 6.19
N GLN A 348 -35.77 -7.68 5.33
CA GLN A 348 -35.73 -7.44 3.89
C GLN A 348 -36.43 -6.12 3.53
N ASP A 349 -37.60 -5.82 4.11
CA ASP A 349 -38.33 -4.57 3.88
C ASP A 349 -37.45 -3.36 4.26
N GLY A 350 -36.74 -3.42 5.39
CA GLY A 350 -35.80 -2.39 5.80
C GLY A 350 -34.65 -2.19 4.81
N ILE A 351 -34.11 -3.27 4.23
CA ILE A 351 -33.11 -3.18 3.15
C ILE A 351 -33.70 -2.50 1.91
N GLU A 352 -34.92 -2.85 1.51
CA GLU A 352 -35.56 -2.23 0.34
C GLU A 352 -35.83 -0.74 0.56
N ASP A 353 -36.23 -0.34 1.76
CA ASP A 353 -36.51 1.06 2.07
C ASP A 353 -35.22 1.90 2.06
N VAL A 354 -34.12 1.36 2.58
CA VAL A 354 -32.81 1.98 2.46
C VAL A 354 -32.35 2.05 1.00
N ALA A 355 -32.50 0.97 0.22
CA ALA A 355 -32.16 0.96 -1.21
C ALA A 355 -32.95 2.03 -1.99
N LYS A 356 -34.25 2.17 -1.73
CA LYS A 356 -35.09 3.24 -2.31
C LYS A 356 -34.58 4.63 -1.89
N SER A 357 -34.20 4.81 -0.61
CA SER A 357 -33.66 6.08 -0.11
C SER A 357 -32.35 6.50 -0.79
N LEU A 358 -31.54 5.52 -1.21
CA LEU A 358 -30.30 5.68 -1.97
C LEU A 358 -30.52 5.75 -3.48
N CYS A 359 -31.78 5.76 -3.94
CA CYS A 359 -32.16 5.74 -5.35
C CYS A 359 -31.66 4.50 -6.12
N TRP A 360 -31.37 3.40 -5.43
CA TRP A 360 -30.99 2.15 -6.06
C TRP A 360 -32.19 1.46 -6.70
N LYS A 361 -31.93 0.69 -7.76
CA LYS A 361 -32.92 -0.16 -8.43
C LYS A 361 -32.60 -1.62 -8.14
N LYS A 362 -33.57 -2.37 -7.61
CA LYS A 362 -33.48 -3.83 -7.59
C LYS A 362 -33.60 -4.38 -9.01
N LEU A 363 -32.60 -5.12 -9.46
CA LEU A 363 -32.57 -5.70 -10.81
C LEU A 363 -33.22 -7.08 -10.84
N VAL A 364 -32.82 -7.93 -9.90
CA VAL A 364 -33.27 -9.32 -9.84
C VAL A 364 -33.16 -9.85 -8.41
N GLN A 365 -34.09 -10.72 -8.04
CA GLN A 365 -33.97 -11.63 -6.92
C GLN A 365 -34.27 -13.02 -7.45
N LYS A 366 -33.31 -13.93 -7.35
CA LYS A 366 -33.44 -15.31 -7.82
C LYS A 366 -32.75 -16.23 -6.85
N ASP A 367 -33.50 -17.20 -6.34
CA ASP A 367 -33.04 -18.10 -5.28
C ASP A 367 -32.37 -17.27 -4.16
N ASP A 368 -31.22 -17.67 -3.65
CA ASP A 368 -30.54 -16.99 -2.54
C ASP A 368 -29.71 -15.76 -2.96
N LEU A 369 -29.96 -15.19 -4.15
CA LEU A 369 -29.26 -14.03 -4.70
C LEU A 369 -30.22 -12.88 -4.97
N ALA A 370 -29.86 -11.69 -4.50
CA ALA A 370 -30.50 -10.44 -4.91
C ALA A 370 -29.45 -9.43 -5.36
N VAL A 371 -29.76 -8.72 -6.44
CA VAL A 371 -28.88 -7.73 -7.07
C VAL A 371 -29.61 -6.40 -7.18
N TRP A 372 -28.99 -5.37 -6.62
CA TRP A 372 -29.37 -3.97 -6.80
C TRP A 372 -28.30 -3.25 -7.60
N GLN A 373 -28.69 -2.14 -8.22
CA GLN A 373 -27.79 -1.30 -8.99
C GLN A 373 -27.89 0.15 -8.49
N LYS A 374 -26.73 0.73 -8.20
CA LYS A 374 -26.59 2.17 -7.94
C LYS A 374 -26.90 2.94 -9.22
N PRO A 375 -27.65 4.05 -9.17
CA PRO A 375 -27.95 4.80 -10.39
C PRO A 375 -26.67 5.32 -11.06
N THR A 376 -26.69 5.41 -12.39
CA THR A 376 -25.56 5.93 -13.18
C THR A 376 -25.34 7.44 -12.98
N ASN A 377 -26.37 8.16 -12.54
CA ASN A 377 -26.31 9.56 -12.15
C ASN A 377 -27.50 9.91 -11.22
N HIS A 378 -27.50 11.10 -10.63
CA HIS A 378 -28.59 11.53 -9.73
C HIS A 378 -29.71 12.33 -10.41
N ALA A 379 -29.79 12.44 -11.74
CA ALA A 379 -30.82 13.27 -12.39
C ALA A 379 -32.25 12.81 -12.07
N HIS A 380 -32.55 11.52 -12.24
CA HIS A 380 -33.85 10.96 -11.84
C HIS A 380 -34.07 10.97 -10.33
N CYS A 381 -33.01 10.75 -9.55
CA CYS A 381 -33.05 10.75 -8.09
C CYS A 381 -33.48 12.14 -7.59
N LYS A 382 -32.84 13.21 -8.06
CA LYS A 382 -33.18 14.61 -7.72
C LYS A 382 -34.61 14.96 -8.09
N LEU A 383 -35.12 14.52 -9.25
CA LEU A 383 -36.50 14.75 -9.65
C LEU A 383 -37.49 14.12 -8.66
N LYS A 384 -37.29 12.83 -8.34
CA LYS A 384 -38.14 12.13 -7.36
C LYS A 384 -38.11 12.78 -5.98
N ARG A 385 -36.94 13.24 -5.54
CA ARG A 385 -36.77 13.92 -4.24
C ARG A 385 -37.49 15.27 -4.16
N LYS A 386 -37.59 16.01 -5.26
CA LYS A 386 -38.39 17.25 -5.31
C LYS A 386 -39.88 16.96 -5.14
N ILE A 387 -40.36 15.83 -5.66
CA ILE A 387 -41.76 15.40 -5.61
C ILE A 387 -42.10 14.80 -4.23
N PHE A 388 -41.23 13.93 -3.71
CA PHE A 388 -41.42 13.21 -2.44
C PHE A 388 -40.46 13.73 -1.37
N LYS A 389 -40.78 14.87 -0.74
CA LYS A 389 -39.93 15.47 0.31
C LYS A 389 -39.84 14.61 1.58
N SER A 390 -40.97 14.05 2.03
CA SER A 390 -41.07 13.23 3.24
C SER A 390 -40.55 11.81 2.96
N GLY A 391 -39.29 11.54 3.33
CA GLY A 391 -38.68 10.20 3.21
C GLY A 391 -37.39 10.16 2.38
N SER A 392 -36.99 11.27 1.75
CA SER A 392 -35.72 11.31 1.03
C SER A 392 -34.54 11.62 1.96
N ARG A 393 -33.53 10.73 2.00
CA ARG A 393 -32.26 10.90 2.72
C ARG A 393 -31.57 12.21 2.35
N PRO A 394 -31.15 13.11 3.24
CA PRO A 394 -30.52 14.39 2.85
C PRO A 394 -29.24 14.16 2.01
N LEU A 395 -28.90 15.08 1.12
CA LEU A 395 -27.61 15.06 0.44
C LEU A 395 -26.51 15.51 1.42
N CYS A 396 -25.33 14.93 1.30
CA CYS A 396 -24.16 15.41 2.05
C CYS A 396 -23.82 16.84 1.63
N GLY A 397 -23.29 17.62 2.58
CA GLY A 397 -22.88 19.01 2.31
C GLY A 397 -21.69 19.07 1.35
N GLU A 398 -21.61 20.15 0.56
CA GLU A 398 -20.56 20.33 -0.45
C GLU A 398 -19.15 20.40 0.15
N ALA A 399 -19.02 20.82 1.41
CA ALA A 399 -17.74 20.86 2.12
C ALA A 399 -17.20 19.47 2.52
N GLN A 400 -18.01 18.41 2.42
CA GLN A 400 -17.61 17.07 2.81
C GLN A 400 -17.00 16.35 1.59
N ASP A 401 -15.66 16.32 1.52
CA ASP A 401 -14.97 15.52 0.51
C ASP A 401 -15.40 14.04 0.60
N PRO A 402 -16.02 13.47 -0.45
CA PRO A 402 -16.46 12.09 -0.43
C PRO A 402 -15.29 11.07 -0.49
N ASP A 403 -14.10 11.50 -0.90
CA ASP A 403 -12.90 10.66 -0.97
C ASP A 403 -12.14 10.59 0.36
N THR A 404 -12.33 11.56 1.25
CA THR A 404 -11.77 11.50 2.61
C THR A 404 -12.42 10.39 3.42
N ALA A 405 -11.61 9.47 3.95
CA ALA A 405 -12.09 8.28 4.66
C ALA A 405 -11.31 7.92 5.93
N TRP A 406 -10.03 8.31 6.06
CA TRP A 406 -9.21 7.97 7.23
C TRP A 406 -9.82 8.53 8.52
N TYR A 407 -10.11 7.65 9.49
CA TYR A 407 -10.83 7.95 10.75
C TYR A 407 -12.10 8.81 10.60
N THR A 408 -12.70 8.83 9.41
CA THR A 408 -13.88 9.64 9.13
C THR A 408 -15.11 8.88 9.57
N LYS A 409 -15.99 9.50 10.39
CA LYS A 409 -17.22 8.86 10.84
C LYS A 409 -18.15 8.55 9.66
N LEU A 410 -18.87 7.44 9.77
CA LEU A 410 -19.96 7.12 8.86
C LEU A 410 -21.07 8.15 8.98
N ASP A 411 -21.69 8.44 7.85
CA ASP A 411 -22.77 9.39 7.73
C ASP A 411 -23.97 8.72 7.04
N THR A 412 -25.16 9.23 7.32
CA THR A 412 -26.41 8.81 6.71
C THR A 412 -26.79 9.72 5.55
N CYS A 413 -26.07 10.80 5.24
CA CYS A 413 -26.34 11.60 4.06
C CYS A 413 -25.99 10.85 2.74
N LEU A 414 -26.73 11.11 1.67
CA LEU A 414 -26.43 10.60 0.32
C LEU A 414 -25.30 11.42 -0.30
N THR A 415 -24.19 10.77 -0.64
CA THR A 415 -23.04 11.42 -1.29
C THR A 415 -23.42 11.89 -2.70
N PRO A 416 -23.28 13.19 -3.03
CA PRO A 416 -23.55 13.70 -4.37
C PRO A 416 -22.66 13.04 -5.44
N LEU A 417 -23.25 12.66 -6.56
CA LEU A 417 -22.51 12.28 -7.76
C LEU A 417 -22.23 13.52 -8.61
N PRO A 418 -21.09 13.59 -9.34
CA PRO A 418 -20.83 14.68 -10.27
C PRO A 418 -21.97 14.87 -11.27
N GLU A 419 -22.30 16.12 -11.57
CA GLU A 419 -23.40 16.46 -12.48
C GLU A 419 -23.16 15.92 -13.89
N VAL A 420 -24.26 15.61 -14.57
CA VAL A 420 -24.28 15.16 -15.97
C VAL A 420 -25.10 16.14 -16.81
N LYS A 421 -24.74 16.28 -18.08
CA LYS A 421 -25.50 17.12 -19.02
C LYS A 421 -26.71 16.37 -19.56
N ASN A 422 -26.55 15.05 -19.78
CA ASN A 422 -27.62 14.18 -20.25
C ASN A 422 -27.98 13.13 -19.19
N ILE A 423 -29.27 12.84 -19.05
CA ILE A 423 -29.80 11.83 -18.12
C ILE A 423 -29.30 10.40 -18.40
N LYS A 424 -28.82 10.13 -19.62
CA LYS A 424 -28.24 8.85 -20.02
C LYS A 424 -26.73 8.74 -19.74
N GLU A 425 -26.06 9.84 -19.41
CA GLU A 425 -24.63 9.83 -19.10
C GLU A 425 -24.34 9.19 -17.74
N VAL A 426 -23.18 8.57 -17.62
CA VAL A 426 -22.66 8.11 -16.33
C VAL A 426 -21.93 9.26 -15.66
N SER A 427 -22.30 9.57 -14.42
CA SER A 427 -21.69 10.61 -13.59
C SER A 427 -20.18 10.39 -13.44
N GLY A 428 -19.44 11.50 -13.41
CA GLY A 428 -17.98 11.50 -13.31
C GLY A 428 -17.30 11.25 -14.65
N GLY A 429 -17.64 12.04 -15.68
CA GLY A 429 -16.83 12.18 -16.89
C GLY A 429 -17.02 11.13 -18.00
N GLY A 430 -18.16 10.42 -18.06
CA GLY A 430 -18.51 9.56 -19.21
C GLY A 430 -18.27 8.06 -19.02
N GLY A 431 -18.17 7.58 -17.77
CA GLY A 431 -17.89 6.18 -17.46
C GLY A 431 -16.41 5.81 -17.65
N LEU A 432 -16.05 4.61 -17.23
CA LEU A 432 -14.69 4.08 -17.35
C LEU A 432 -14.60 3.18 -18.57
N ALA A 433 -13.42 3.11 -19.18
CA ALA A 433 -13.14 2.07 -20.15
C ALA A 433 -13.23 0.69 -19.47
N ASN A 434 -13.63 -0.32 -20.23
CA ASN A 434 -13.61 -1.70 -19.75
C ASN A 434 -12.17 -2.21 -19.61
N TRP A 435 -11.97 -3.18 -18.74
CA TRP A 435 -10.71 -3.92 -18.64
C TRP A 435 -10.39 -4.64 -19.97
N PRO A 436 -9.13 -4.66 -20.45
CA PRO A 436 -7.91 -4.11 -19.84
C PRO A 436 -7.59 -2.64 -20.19
N ASN A 437 -8.33 -2.03 -21.12
CA ASN A 437 -8.08 -0.65 -21.59
C ASN A 437 -8.16 0.39 -20.46
N ARG A 438 -8.95 0.10 -19.42
CA ARG A 438 -9.06 0.89 -18.19
C ARG A 438 -7.70 1.24 -17.56
N LEU A 439 -6.73 0.34 -17.63
CA LEU A 439 -5.44 0.49 -16.94
C LEU A 439 -4.64 1.73 -17.38
N THR A 440 -4.76 2.10 -18.65
CA THR A 440 -3.96 3.17 -19.28
C THR A 440 -4.81 4.31 -19.83
N SER A 441 -6.13 4.17 -19.80
CA SER A 441 -7.05 5.26 -20.15
C SER A 441 -6.97 6.38 -19.12
N ILE A 442 -7.04 7.64 -19.57
CA ILE A 442 -7.03 8.80 -18.67
C ILE A 442 -8.22 8.72 -17.71
N PRO A 443 -7.99 8.64 -16.39
CA PRO A 443 -9.03 8.61 -15.37
C PRO A 443 -9.97 9.81 -15.46
N PRO A 444 -11.29 9.64 -15.26
CA PRO A 444 -12.22 10.74 -15.31
C PRO A 444 -11.91 11.89 -14.34
N ARG A 445 -11.38 11.62 -13.14
CA ARG A 445 -10.98 12.67 -12.18
C ARG A 445 -9.93 13.63 -12.73
N ILE A 446 -9.05 13.12 -13.59
CA ILE A 446 -8.01 13.89 -14.28
C ILE A 446 -8.62 14.59 -15.50
N ARG A 447 -9.42 13.88 -16.30
CA ARG A 447 -10.05 14.43 -17.51
C ARG A 447 -11.02 15.58 -17.21
N SER A 448 -11.72 15.53 -16.09
CA SER A 448 -12.63 16.58 -15.65
C SER A 448 -11.94 17.68 -14.84
N GLU A 449 -10.61 17.62 -14.70
CA GLU A 449 -9.80 18.59 -13.93
C GLU A 449 -10.25 18.73 -12.46
N SER A 450 -10.92 17.71 -11.91
CA SER A 450 -11.39 17.72 -10.52
C SER A 450 -10.30 17.40 -9.51
N LEU A 451 -9.18 16.85 -9.98
CA LEU A 451 -8.00 16.57 -9.16
C LEU A 451 -6.94 17.60 -9.50
N GLU A 452 -6.88 18.67 -8.71
CA GLU A 452 -5.90 19.74 -8.89
C GLU A 452 -4.46 19.20 -8.80
N GLY A 453 -3.57 19.74 -9.64
CA GLY A 453 -2.15 19.38 -9.67
C GLY A 453 -1.79 18.14 -10.51
N ILE A 454 -2.76 17.43 -11.11
CA ILE A 454 -2.49 16.25 -11.96
C ILE A 454 -3.09 16.44 -13.35
N THR A 455 -2.26 16.43 -14.39
CA THR A 455 -2.72 16.48 -15.79
C THR A 455 -2.75 15.11 -16.47
N ALA A 456 -3.41 15.03 -17.64
CA ALA A 456 -3.45 13.82 -18.46
C ALA A 456 -2.05 13.41 -18.98
N GLU A 457 -1.20 14.40 -19.27
CA GLU A 457 0.19 14.21 -19.69
C GLU A 457 1.00 13.61 -18.54
N MET A 458 0.89 14.17 -17.32
CA MET A 458 1.58 13.64 -16.13
C MET A 458 1.21 12.18 -15.88
N PHE A 459 -0.07 11.82 -16.03
CA PHE A 459 -0.52 10.43 -15.91
C PHE A 459 0.09 9.50 -16.96
N THR A 460 0.14 9.97 -18.21
CA THR A 460 0.69 9.21 -19.33
C THR A 460 2.19 8.98 -19.17
N GLU A 461 2.94 10.03 -18.80
CA GLU A 461 4.37 9.95 -18.54
C GLU A 461 4.68 9.10 -17.31
N ASN A 462 3.91 9.21 -16.23
CA ASN A 462 4.03 8.36 -15.06
C ASN A 462 3.88 6.87 -15.43
N THR A 463 2.91 6.53 -16.29
CA THR A 463 2.70 5.15 -16.76
C THR A 463 3.89 4.63 -17.57
N LYS A 464 4.51 5.47 -18.42
CA LYS A 464 5.71 5.09 -19.18
C LYS A 464 6.93 4.94 -18.28
N LEU A 465 7.13 5.89 -17.36
CA LEU A 465 8.23 5.90 -16.39
C LEU A 465 8.25 4.62 -15.55
N TRP A 466 7.11 4.21 -15.01
CA TRP A 466 7.05 3.03 -14.16
C TRP A 466 7.31 1.72 -14.91
N LYS A 467 6.99 1.63 -16.21
CA LYS A 467 7.41 0.50 -17.04
C LYS A 467 8.93 0.40 -17.14
N LYS A 468 9.62 1.52 -17.35
CA LYS A 468 11.10 1.59 -17.37
C LYS A 468 11.69 1.20 -16.01
N ARG A 469 11.16 1.79 -14.93
CA ARG A 469 11.61 1.53 -13.55
C ARG A 469 11.44 0.07 -13.14
N LEU A 470 10.28 -0.53 -13.42
CA LEU A 470 10.05 -1.93 -13.08
C LEU A 470 11.04 -2.86 -13.81
N ALA A 471 11.34 -2.59 -15.08
CA ALA A 471 12.34 -3.36 -15.81
C ALA A 471 13.74 -3.26 -15.18
N TYR A 472 14.08 -2.11 -14.60
CA TYR A 472 15.31 -1.95 -13.83
C TYR A 472 15.25 -2.70 -12.49
N TYR A 473 14.15 -2.59 -11.74
CA TYR A 473 13.96 -3.31 -10.48
C TYR A 473 14.07 -4.83 -10.62
N LYS A 474 13.50 -5.41 -11.69
CA LYS A 474 13.63 -6.84 -12.00
C LYS A 474 15.07 -7.30 -12.27
N LYS A 475 15.98 -6.39 -12.65
CA LYS A 475 17.42 -6.69 -12.78
C LYS A 475 18.12 -6.65 -11.41
N LEU A 476 17.67 -5.77 -10.52
CA LEU A 476 18.24 -5.62 -9.18
C LEU A 476 17.78 -6.74 -8.22
N ASP A 477 16.53 -7.18 -8.37
CA ASP A 477 15.93 -8.29 -7.63
C ASP A 477 15.38 -9.35 -8.60
N HIS A 478 16.13 -10.45 -8.73
CA HIS A 478 15.76 -11.58 -9.57
C HIS A 478 14.50 -12.32 -9.08
N GLN A 479 14.16 -12.23 -7.79
CA GLN A 479 12.95 -12.85 -7.25
C GLN A 479 11.69 -12.11 -7.70
N LEU A 480 11.76 -10.77 -7.83
CA LEU A 480 10.69 -9.97 -8.42
C LEU A 480 10.47 -10.31 -9.91
N ALA A 481 11.52 -10.73 -10.61
CA ALA A 481 11.41 -11.20 -12.00
C ALA A 481 10.83 -12.61 -12.11
N GLU A 482 10.81 -13.39 -11.03
CA GLU A 482 10.37 -14.78 -11.01
C GLU A 482 8.85 -14.89 -10.89
N ARG A 483 8.18 -15.26 -11.99
CA ARG A 483 6.72 -15.35 -12.05
C ARG A 483 6.16 -16.36 -11.03
N GLY A 484 5.20 -15.90 -10.24
CA GLY A 484 4.46 -16.71 -9.27
C GLY A 484 5.22 -17.00 -7.97
N ARG A 485 6.47 -16.52 -7.83
CA ARG A 485 7.21 -16.54 -6.56
C ARG A 485 6.60 -15.55 -5.57
N TYR A 486 6.46 -14.29 -5.99
CA TYR A 486 5.71 -13.27 -5.28
C TYR A 486 4.27 -13.23 -5.77
N ARG A 487 3.36 -12.83 -4.88
CA ARG A 487 1.90 -12.83 -5.09
C ARG A 487 1.28 -11.58 -4.48
N ASN A 488 1.67 -11.25 -3.25
CA ASN A 488 1.18 -10.11 -2.48
C ASN A 488 2.25 -9.02 -2.47
N LEU A 489 2.01 -7.94 -3.19
CA LEU A 489 2.88 -6.77 -3.22
C LEU A 489 2.22 -5.61 -2.48
N LEU A 490 3.04 -4.78 -1.83
CA LEU A 490 2.63 -3.53 -1.23
C LEU A 490 3.38 -2.39 -1.91
N ASP A 491 2.68 -1.35 -2.32
CA ASP A 491 3.28 -0.07 -2.71
C ASP A 491 2.91 0.98 -1.67
N MET A 492 3.89 1.40 -0.87
CA MET A 492 3.67 2.25 0.30
C MET A 492 3.32 3.69 -0.04
N ASN A 493 3.59 4.13 -1.26
CA ASN A 493 3.28 5.46 -1.76
C ASN A 493 3.00 5.41 -3.27
N ALA A 494 1.83 4.89 -3.64
CA ALA A 494 1.50 4.51 -5.00
C ALA A 494 1.27 5.67 -5.95
N TYR A 495 0.95 6.87 -5.43
CA TYR A 495 0.60 8.04 -6.23
C TYR A 495 -0.48 7.69 -7.28
N LEU A 496 -0.14 7.63 -8.58
CA LEU A 496 -1.06 7.28 -9.67
C LEU A 496 -1.14 5.76 -9.98
N GLY A 497 -0.60 4.90 -9.11
CA GLY A 497 -0.62 3.44 -9.25
C GLY A 497 0.25 2.92 -10.41
N GLY A 498 1.28 3.66 -10.80
CA GLY A 498 2.11 3.32 -11.96
C GLY A 498 2.93 2.05 -11.77
N PHE A 499 3.46 1.80 -10.56
CA PHE A 499 4.17 0.57 -10.22
C PHE A 499 3.28 -0.66 -10.41
N ALA A 500 2.07 -0.65 -9.83
CA ALA A 500 1.09 -1.72 -10.01
C ALA A 500 0.64 -1.87 -11.47
N ALA A 501 0.49 -0.77 -12.21
CA ALA A 501 0.15 -0.82 -13.63
C ALA A 501 1.26 -1.46 -14.49
N ALA A 502 2.53 -1.27 -14.12
CA ALA A 502 3.65 -1.92 -14.79
C ALA A 502 3.73 -3.44 -14.51
N LEU A 503 3.18 -3.89 -13.37
CA LEU A 503 3.13 -5.29 -12.94
C LEU A 503 1.91 -6.08 -13.43
N VAL A 504 1.01 -5.47 -14.21
CA VAL A 504 -0.29 -6.07 -14.57
C VAL A 504 -0.19 -7.46 -15.23
N ASP A 505 0.88 -7.71 -15.98
CA ASP A 505 1.09 -8.96 -16.69
C ASP A 505 1.71 -10.06 -15.79
N ASP A 506 2.15 -9.71 -14.58
CA ASP A 506 2.67 -10.65 -13.59
C ASP A 506 1.52 -11.23 -12.73
N PRO A 507 1.65 -12.48 -12.25
CA PRO A 507 0.62 -13.14 -11.46
C PRO A 507 0.65 -12.65 -10.00
N VAL A 508 0.50 -11.33 -9.82
CA VAL A 508 0.57 -10.63 -8.54
C VAL A 508 -0.60 -9.67 -8.41
N TRP A 509 -0.92 -9.30 -7.17
CA TRP A 509 -1.73 -8.13 -6.89
C TRP A 509 -0.91 -7.15 -6.04
N VAL A 510 -1.18 -5.86 -6.21
CA VAL A 510 -0.50 -4.80 -5.48
C VAL A 510 -1.52 -4.06 -4.62
N MET A 511 -1.26 -3.99 -3.31
CA MET A 511 -1.94 -3.05 -2.43
C MET A 511 -1.34 -1.66 -2.67
N ASN A 512 -2.06 -0.80 -3.38
CA ASN A 512 -1.62 0.56 -3.63
C ASN A 512 -2.00 1.45 -2.44
N ILE A 513 -1.01 1.94 -1.70
CA ILE A 513 -1.25 2.85 -0.59
C ILE A 513 -1.15 4.28 -1.08
N VAL A 514 -2.14 5.09 -0.75
CA VAL A 514 -2.00 6.55 -0.80
C VAL A 514 -1.93 7.02 0.65
N PRO A 515 -0.75 7.46 1.11
CA PRO A 515 -0.59 7.96 2.46
C PRO A 515 -1.58 9.09 2.75
N VAL A 516 -2.10 9.13 3.98
CA VAL A 516 -2.97 10.24 4.43
C VAL A 516 -2.23 11.58 4.38
N GLU A 517 -0.91 11.53 4.56
CA GLU A 517 -0.01 12.69 4.51
C GLU A 517 0.33 13.14 3.08
N ALA A 518 -0.12 12.42 2.05
CA ALA A 518 0.16 12.78 0.66
C ALA A 518 -0.53 14.10 0.30
N GLU A 519 0.19 14.98 -0.40
CA GLU A 519 -0.32 16.30 -0.80
C GLU A 519 -1.56 16.23 -1.70
N ILE A 520 -1.63 15.19 -2.54
CA ILE A 520 -2.72 14.99 -3.50
C ILE A 520 -3.37 13.63 -3.24
N ASN A 521 -4.68 13.64 -2.97
CA ASN A 521 -5.48 12.43 -2.77
C ASN A 521 -5.72 11.68 -4.10
N THR A 522 -4.76 10.83 -4.45
CA THR A 522 -4.71 10.12 -5.75
C THR A 522 -5.35 8.73 -5.73
N LEU A 523 -5.88 8.27 -4.59
CA LEU A 523 -6.39 6.89 -4.49
C LEU A 523 -7.60 6.65 -5.41
N GLY A 524 -8.42 7.69 -5.62
CA GLY A 524 -9.52 7.64 -6.60
C GLY A 524 -9.02 7.34 -8.02
N VAL A 525 -7.85 7.87 -8.40
CA VAL A 525 -7.22 7.60 -9.69
C VAL A 525 -6.75 6.15 -9.80
N VAL A 526 -6.10 5.62 -8.77
CA VAL A 526 -5.68 4.21 -8.71
C VAL A 526 -6.87 3.28 -9.00
N TYR A 527 -7.99 3.50 -8.33
CA TYR A 527 -9.21 2.73 -8.55
C TYR A 527 -9.81 2.96 -9.95
N GLU A 528 -9.75 4.18 -10.49
CA GLU A 528 -10.24 4.49 -11.85
C GLU A 528 -9.43 3.77 -12.93
N ARG A 529 -8.16 3.42 -12.68
CA ARG A 529 -7.36 2.51 -13.54
C ARG A 529 -7.74 1.03 -13.41
N GLY A 530 -8.64 0.66 -12.50
CA GLY A 530 -9.01 -0.73 -12.26
C GLY A 530 -8.02 -1.48 -11.36
N LEU A 531 -7.30 -0.76 -10.50
CA LEU A 531 -6.43 -1.32 -9.45
C LEU A 531 -7.12 -1.21 -8.08
N ILE A 532 -6.52 -1.84 -7.06
CA ILE A 532 -7.02 -1.80 -5.67
C ILE A 532 -6.00 -1.13 -4.75
N GLY A 533 -6.47 -0.56 -3.65
CA GLY A 533 -5.62 0.17 -2.72
C GLY A 533 -6.38 0.66 -1.49
N THR A 534 -5.67 1.25 -0.54
CA THR A 534 -6.26 1.80 0.69
C THR A 534 -5.50 3.03 1.14
N TYR A 535 -6.17 3.92 1.89
CA TYR A 535 -5.48 4.92 2.69
C TYR A 535 -4.75 4.24 3.85
N GLN A 536 -3.60 4.80 4.24
CA GLN A 536 -2.84 4.39 5.41
C GLN A 536 -2.07 5.59 5.97
N ASN A 537 -1.95 5.66 7.29
CA ASN A 537 -0.96 6.49 7.95
C ASN A 537 0.19 5.59 8.43
N TRP A 538 1.41 5.74 7.89
CA TRP A 538 2.56 4.92 8.28
C TRP A 538 3.10 5.20 9.68
N CYS A 539 2.59 6.23 10.37
CA CYS A 539 2.84 6.42 11.81
C CYS A 539 2.03 5.46 12.68
N GLU A 540 1.14 4.65 12.08
CA GLU A 540 0.35 3.61 12.73
C GLU A 540 0.50 2.29 11.97
N ALA A 541 0.22 1.18 12.65
CA ALA A 541 0.22 -0.12 12.01
C ALA A 541 -0.92 -0.25 10.98
N MET A 542 -0.67 -1.02 9.94
CA MET A 542 -1.64 -1.40 8.93
C MET A 542 -2.57 -2.48 9.48
N SER A 543 -3.86 -2.40 9.13
CA SER A 543 -4.90 -3.38 9.49
C SER A 543 -4.74 -4.70 8.71
N THR A 544 -3.62 -5.39 8.95
CA THR A 544 -3.27 -6.67 8.34
C THR A 544 -2.45 -7.54 9.30
N TYR A 545 -2.41 -8.84 9.04
CA TYR A 545 -1.61 -9.79 9.80
C TYR A 545 -0.11 -9.60 9.52
N PRO A 546 0.78 -10.04 10.43
CA PRO A 546 2.20 -10.15 10.12
C PRO A 546 2.43 -11.05 8.89
N ARG A 547 3.55 -10.84 8.19
CA ARG A 547 3.97 -11.65 7.04
C ARG A 547 2.90 -11.70 5.94
N THR A 548 2.28 -10.57 5.64
CA THR A 548 1.27 -10.43 4.59
C THR A 548 1.90 -10.40 3.20
N TYR A 549 2.92 -9.56 3.01
CA TYR A 549 3.46 -9.22 1.69
C TYR A 549 4.75 -9.99 1.39
N ASP A 550 4.87 -10.45 0.15
CA ASP A 550 6.10 -11.06 -0.34
C ASP A 550 7.13 -10.00 -0.77
N PHE A 551 6.65 -8.80 -1.14
CA PHE A 551 7.48 -7.70 -1.60
C PHE A 551 6.88 -6.33 -1.21
N ILE A 552 7.73 -5.41 -0.74
CA ILE A 552 7.35 -4.04 -0.39
C ILE A 552 8.10 -3.03 -1.27
N HIS A 553 7.36 -2.14 -1.91
CA HIS A 553 7.87 -0.98 -2.64
C HIS A 553 7.59 0.31 -1.86
N GLY A 554 8.49 1.29 -1.93
CA GLY A 554 8.20 2.66 -1.52
C GLY A 554 8.99 3.69 -2.33
N ASP A 555 8.31 4.73 -2.82
CA ASP A 555 8.92 5.89 -3.48
C ASP A 555 8.71 7.14 -2.62
N SER A 556 9.81 7.75 -2.18
CA SER A 556 9.86 8.92 -1.29
C SER A 556 9.05 8.80 -0.01
N VAL A 557 8.83 7.57 0.49
CA VAL A 557 8.00 7.33 1.68
C VAL A 557 8.64 7.87 2.96
N PHE A 558 9.95 7.76 3.12
CA PHE A 558 10.63 8.23 4.33
C PHE A 558 10.80 9.75 4.31
N SER A 559 11.07 10.33 3.15
CA SER A 559 11.02 11.79 2.97
C SER A 559 9.63 12.37 3.28
N LEU A 560 8.55 11.71 2.84
CA LEU A 560 7.17 12.15 3.12
C LEU A 560 6.86 12.21 4.63
N TYR A 561 7.35 11.21 5.38
CA TYR A 561 7.13 11.09 6.82
C TYR A 561 8.23 11.73 7.68
N GLN A 562 9.19 12.41 7.06
CA GLN A 562 10.27 13.07 7.77
C GLN A 562 9.72 14.08 8.78
N ASN A 563 10.18 13.99 10.03
CA ASN A 563 9.71 14.80 11.16
C ASN A 563 8.23 14.63 11.54
N ARG A 564 7.51 13.62 11.01
CA ARG A 564 6.12 13.31 11.39
C ARG A 564 6.04 12.14 12.37
N CYS A 565 6.82 11.07 12.13
CA CYS A 565 6.99 9.97 13.06
C CYS A 565 8.37 9.32 12.91
N ASP A 566 8.70 8.44 13.85
CA ASP A 566 10.00 7.79 13.90
C ASP A 566 10.18 6.81 12.72
N MET A 567 11.30 6.94 12.01
CA MET A 567 11.71 6.04 10.94
C MET A 567 11.77 4.58 11.41
N VAL A 568 12.16 4.36 12.67
CA VAL A 568 12.20 3.03 13.29
C VAL A 568 10.81 2.40 13.34
N ASP A 569 9.78 3.18 13.68
CA ASP A 569 8.42 2.65 13.79
C ASP A 569 7.88 2.22 12.41
N ILE A 570 8.17 3.02 11.35
CA ILE A 570 7.80 2.68 9.96
C ILE A 570 8.52 1.40 9.51
N LEU A 571 9.82 1.29 9.80
CA LEU A 571 10.62 0.12 9.43
C LEU A 571 10.20 -1.16 10.17
N LEU A 572 9.84 -1.06 11.45
CA LEU A 572 9.30 -2.17 12.21
C LEU A 572 7.92 -2.61 11.68
N GLU A 573 7.08 -1.67 11.24
CA GLU A 573 5.81 -2.01 10.59
C GLU A 573 6.05 -2.73 9.25
N MET A 574 7.00 -2.25 8.44
CA MET A 574 7.43 -2.93 7.22
C MET A 574 7.93 -4.35 7.53
N ASP A 575 8.78 -4.51 8.55
CA ASP A 575 9.29 -5.81 8.98
C ASP A 575 8.18 -6.75 9.43
N ARG A 576 7.21 -6.26 10.20
CA ARG A 576 6.06 -7.04 10.66
C ARG A 576 5.26 -7.61 9.50
N ILE A 577 4.93 -6.79 8.50
CA ILE A 577 4.06 -7.19 7.38
C ILE A 577 4.81 -7.88 6.24
N LEU A 578 6.14 -7.81 6.20
CA LEU A 578 6.98 -8.51 5.23
C LEU A 578 7.20 -9.98 5.62
N ARG A 579 7.08 -10.88 4.65
CA ARG A 579 7.38 -12.31 4.84
C ARG A 579 8.88 -12.55 4.99
N PRO A 580 9.31 -13.57 5.76
CA PRO A 580 10.68 -14.06 5.71
C PRO A 580 11.12 -14.35 4.27
N GLN A 581 12.29 -13.87 3.88
CA GLN A 581 12.82 -13.94 2.50
C GLN A 581 11.99 -13.17 1.47
N GLY A 582 11.14 -12.25 1.93
CA GLY A 582 10.53 -11.23 1.09
C GLY A 582 11.51 -10.09 0.81
N SER A 583 11.30 -9.39 -0.31
CA SER A 583 12.18 -8.31 -0.74
C SER A 583 11.57 -6.93 -0.51
N VAL A 584 12.43 -5.93 -0.44
CA VAL A 584 12.08 -4.52 -0.32
C VAL A 584 12.85 -3.73 -1.37
N ILE A 585 12.16 -2.83 -2.06
CA ILE A 585 12.79 -1.80 -2.88
C ILE A 585 12.28 -0.43 -2.42
N LEU A 586 13.21 0.41 -1.95
CA LEU A 586 12.93 1.79 -1.56
C LEU A 586 13.68 2.74 -2.48
N ARG A 587 13.00 3.77 -2.94
CA ARG A 587 13.55 4.88 -3.71
C ARG A 587 13.40 6.15 -2.89
N ASP A 588 14.50 6.80 -2.54
CA ASP A 588 14.49 8.05 -1.78
C ASP A 588 15.84 8.78 -1.93
N ASP A 589 15.98 9.95 -1.33
CA ASP A 589 17.27 10.65 -1.27
C ASP A 589 18.34 9.78 -0.56
N VAL A 590 19.57 9.83 -1.06
CA VAL A 590 20.70 9.04 -0.54
C VAL A 590 20.93 9.21 0.97
N ASP A 591 20.72 10.41 1.53
CA ASP A 591 20.94 10.66 2.96
C ASP A 591 19.85 10.01 3.81
N VAL A 592 18.64 9.91 3.26
CA VAL A 592 17.52 9.19 3.88
C VAL A 592 17.77 7.69 3.82
N LEU A 593 18.12 7.16 2.65
CA LEU A 593 18.36 5.73 2.47
C LEU A 593 19.57 5.23 3.27
N THR A 594 20.57 6.07 3.53
CA THR A 594 21.71 5.71 4.39
C THR A 594 21.25 5.46 5.84
N LYS A 595 20.35 6.30 6.36
CA LYS A 595 19.75 6.10 7.70
C LYS A 595 18.86 4.88 7.75
N VAL A 596 18.03 4.68 6.71
CA VAL A 596 17.18 3.51 6.57
C VAL A 596 18.01 2.23 6.56
N LYS A 597 19.12 2.21 5.81
CA LYS A 597 20.00 1.04 5.72
C LYS A 597 20.57 0.65 7.09
N ILE A 598 21.04 1.62 7.89
CA ILE A 598 21.58 1.35 9.22
C ILE A 598 20.57 0.58 10.10
N ILE A 599 19.29 0.97 10.05
CA ILE A 599 18.22 0.32 10.81
C ILE A 599 17.86 -1.03 10.16
N ALA A 600 17.81 -1.11 8.84
CA ALA A 600 17.53 -2.35 8.11
C ALA A 600 18.58 -3.45 8.39
N ASP A 601 19.86 -3.09 8.45
CA ASP A 601 20.95 -4.01 8.79
C ASP A 601 20.75 -4.59 10.20
N GLU A 602 20.41 -3.74 11.18
CA GLU A 602 20.07 -4.17 12.55
C GLU A 602 18.80 -5.04 12.60
N MET A 603 17.87 -4.83 11.68
CA MET A 603 16.68 -5.68 11.55
C MET A 603 16.95 -7.05 10.92
N GLN A 604 18.20 -7.36 10.57
CA GLN A 604 18.60 -8.54 9.81
C GLN A 604 17.95 -8.59 8.42
N TRP A 605 18.01 -7.46 7.72
CA TRP A 605 17.77 -7.42 6.29
C TRP A 605 19.11 -7.35 5.57
N ASP A 606 19.30 -8.19 4.56
CA ASP A 606 20.45 -8.08 3.65
C ASP A 606 20.18 -6.91 2.69
N ALA A 607 20.67 -5.72 3.05
CA ALA A 607 20.37 -4.45 2.38
C ALA A 607 21.58 -3.85 1.66
N ARG A 608 21.37 -3.36 0.45
CA ARG A 608 22.34 -2.61 -0.35
C ARG A 608 21.72 -1.38 -1.00
N ILE A 609 22.51 -0.31 -1.11
CA ILE A 609 22.13 0.87 -1.88
C ILE A 609 22.76 0.74 -3.27
N THR A 610 21.95 1.02 -4.28
CA THR A 610 22.30 0.92 -5.70
C THR A 610 21.98 2.24 -6.41
N ASP A 611 22.58 2.42 -7.58
CA ASP A 611 22.39 3.63 -8.38
C ASP A 611 21.00 3.70 -9.01
N HIS A 612 20.58 4.94 -9.26
CA HIS A 612 19.41 5.28 -10.05
C HIS A 612 19.53 4.72 -11.47
N GLU A 613 18.39 4.43 -12.12
CA GLU A 613 18.36 3.93 -13.49
C GLU A 613 18.97 4.88 -14.54
N GLU A 614 19.10 6.18 -14.21
CA GLU A 614 19.76 7.20 -15.05
C GLU A 614 21.24 7.41 -14.70
N GLY A 615 21.76 6.73 -13.67
CA GLY A 615 23.18 6.71 -13.33
C GLY A 615 23.55 7.14 -11.92
N PRO A 616 24.87 7.16 -11.62
CA PRO A 616 25.39 7.31 -10.26
C PRO A 616 25.36 8.74 -9.71
N TYR A 617 25.13 9.76 -10.56
CA TYR A 617 25.13 11.16 -10.12
C TYR A 617 23.77 11.62 -9.57
N GLU A 618 22.72 10.83 -9.75
CA GLU A 618 21.42 11.10 -9.17
C GLU A 618 21.46 10.95 -7.64
N ARG A 619 20.96 11.97 -6.93
CA ARG A 619 20.83 11.93 -5.46
C ARG A 619 19.79 10.93 -5.01
N GLN A 620 18.73 10.75 -5.79
CA GLN A 620 17.77 9.69 -5.54
C GLN A 620 18.45 8.35 -5.81
N LYS A 621 18.50 7.48 -4.81
CA LYS A 621 19.08 6.14 -4.90
C LYS A 621 18.01 5.08 -4.70
N ILE A 622 18.41 3.82 -4.88
CA ILE A 622 17.53 2.68 -4.71
C ILE A 622 18.16 1.74 -3.68
N LEU A 623 17.50 1.57 -2.54
CA LEU A 623 17.82 0.54 -1.57
C LEU A 623 17.08 -0.74 -1.95
N VAL A 624 17.82 -1.82 -2.07
CA VAL A 624 17.32 -3.18 -2.32
C VAL A 624 17.65 -4.01 -1.10
N ALA A 625 16.67 -4.65 -0.50
CA ALA A 625 16.87 -5.49 0.66
C ALA A 625 16.07 -6.78 0.61
N VAL A 626 16.58 -7.84 1.26
CA VAL A 626 15.85 -9.08 1.48
C VAL A 626 15.81 -9.36 2.97
N LYS A 627 14.62 -9.56 3.53
CA LYS A 627 14.47 -9.94 4.95
C LYS A 627 15.02 -11.35 5.17
N GLU A 628 15.96 -11.51 6.08
CA GLU A 628 16.53 -12.83 6.37
C GLU A 628 15.48 -13.82 6.90
N TYR A 629 15.72 -15.10 6.68
CA TYR A 629 14.87 -16.15 7.23
C TYR A 629 15.18 -16.36 8.71
N TRP A 630 14.18 -16.17 9.55
CA TRP A 630 14.22 -16.58 10.95
C TRP A 630 12.80 -16.79 11.48
N THR A 631 12.66 -17.60 12.53
CA THR A 631 11.36 -17.95 13.14
C THR A 631 11.45 -17.89 14.66
N SER A 632 10.30 -17.94 15.32
CA SER A 632 10.21 -18.21 16.74
C SER A 632 10.89 -19.55 17.07
N PRO A 633 11.42 -19.71 18.29
CA PRO A 633 11.86 -21.02 18.76
C PRO A 633 10.69 -22.02 18.77
N PRO A 634 10.98 -23.33 18.84
CA PRO A 634 9.96 -24.34 19.05
C PRO A 634 9.08 -23.97 20.25
N PRO A 635 7.76 -24.19 20.19
CA PRO A 635 6.91 -24.03 21.37
C PRO A 635 7.43 -24.94 22.48
N GLU A 636 7.50 -24.42 23.71
CA GLU A 636 7.86 -25.23 24.87
C GLU A 636 6.88 -26.41 24.97
N ARG A 637 7.40 -27.64 25.04
CA ARG A 637 6.55 -28.79 25.35
C ARG A 637 6.03 -28.57 26.75
N ASN A 638 4.77 -28.17 26.90
CA ASN A 638 4.08 -28.23 28.19
C ASN A 638 4.28 -29.64 28.74
N GLN A 639 5.05 -29.79 29.83
CA GLN A 639 5.23 -31.05 30.56
C GLN A 639 3.95 -31.46 31.34
N HIS A 640 2.78 -31.13 30.80
CA HIS A 640 1.48 -31.50 31.33
C HIS A 640 0.67 -32.14 30.19
N SER A 641 1.03 -33.38 29.90
CA SER A 641 0.17 -34.38 29.26
C SER A 641 0.22 -35.64 30.08
#